data_AF-A0A8H3D9M8-F1
#
_entry.id   AF-A0A8H3D9M8-F1
#
_cell.length_a   1.000
_cell.length_b   1.000
_cell.length_c   1.000
_cell.angle_alpha   90.00
_cell.angle_beta   90.00
_cell.angle_gamma   90.00
#
_symmetry.space_group_name_H-M   'P 1'
#
loop_
_entity.id
_entity.type
_entity.pdbx_description
1 polymer ?
#
loop_
_entity_poly.entity_id
_entity_poly.type
_entity_poly.pdbx_seq_one_letter_code
_entity_poly.pdbx_strand_id
1 'polypeptide(L)'
;MHWISYLSLFSTALALVHPRQSTVDSFIASESPIAKAGVLANIGPNGSKDQGAASGVVIASPSTSSPDYVYAWTRDSSLVFKLLVDQYIGGRDTTLQTQIQNWVASQGRLQQVSNPSGTVSTGGLGEPKFNIDESAFTGAWGRPQRDGPALRATTMMTYGTYLGASNSYTTGTIWPYVKLDLDYVANNWNNTGFDLWEEVSGSSFFTIAVQHRSLRQGAAFATAQGDSTRATTYTTQAANLLCFLQTFWNPTSNFASANVNGGSVVRSGLDANTILTSIHTFDPAAGCDAVTFQPCSDAALANHKAVVDSFRGSLYTINSGIASSAAVAVGRYKEDSYYSGNPWYLCTLAAAEQLYDALYQWNKLGQIPVTTKSLAFFQQFSSSIAAGNYSSSSTEYSTITAAVKTYADGFIAIVQKYIGTNGALAEQFSKSNGSPTSAADLTWSYAAALTAFEARSANVPGSWGASGLTVPSTCQRGGSGGGSGTVAVTFVETATTVYGENIYIAGSVDALSNWSPDNALLLSSTNYPNWSITVNLPAGTAVQYKFIQPLKHFRHSLLPDFQLLSMSEHVIRALEAVHRSGQKAYGFWGNHTATIDWCEDNYTHTQYIAEWYNTVSNIPFIALGLYGAYYSLVEIPSAMHRWRFAAPHFGIACVGLGSFIFHATLNWYAQVLLDEMPMIYVSSMVLYLVFAPTDGSGSLKLKIGIASVPLTITVVYLKFPYPVIHQLCFAGIMLSIGYRLVGLIRNPKHNPGAIFDAKYYIITGAFMFILAFGIWNIDNTFCDFWTMVRTRLWKGEVGPSFSTPSLSAALVGAVTQGHAWWHLLTGLGCARIAAGASYLMLTTSHPDMFVLYHPMIGIVPSVRRSPEFERPEAEEYLLGDRLIISVQEY
;
A
#
# COMPACT_ATOMS: atom_id res chain seq x y z
N MET A 1 -13.33 49.22 43.51
CA MET A 1 -11.87 49.25 43.29
C MET A 1 -11.37 47.82 43.17
N HIS A 2 -10.68 47.54 42.06
CA HIS A 2 -9.90 46.32 41.78
C HIS A 2 -10.63 45.01 41.46
N TRP A 3 -11.54 45.05 40.48
CA TRP A 3 -11.77 43.95 39.54
C TRP A 3 -11.91 44.60 38.15
N ILE A 4 -11.37 44.00 37.09
CA ILE A 4 -11.24 44.51 35.69
C ILE A 4 -9.93 45.26 35.41
N SER A 5 -8.80 44.55 35.24
CA SER A 5 -7.59 45.10 34.57
C SER A 5 -6.61 44.03 34.05
N TYR A 6 -7.02 42.81 33.66
CA TYR A 6 -6.09 41.81 33.06
C TYR A 6 -6.74 40.84 32.06
N LEU A 7 -7.66 41.29 31.20
CA LEU A 7 -8.26 40.46 30.14
C LEU A 7 -8.52 41.22 28.82
N SER A 8 -7.76 42.29 28.55
CA SER A 8 -7.85 43.08 27.31
C SER A 8 -6.53 43.15 26.51
N LEU A 9 -5.62 42.18 26.71
CA LEU A 9 -4.37 42.03 25.95
C LEU A 9 -4.32 40.76 25.09
N PHE A 10 -5.47 40.18 24.75
CA PHE A 10 -5.59 38.99 23.87
C PHE A 10 -6.52 39.21 22.66
N SER A 11 -6.61 40.44 22.15
CA SER A 11 -7.42 40.77 20.96
C SER A 11 -6.72 41.63 19.91
N THR A 12 -5.40 41.87 20.03
CA THR A 12 -4.61 42.62 19.01
C THR A 12 -3.26 41.95 18.69
N ALA A 13 -3.23 40.62 18.68
CA ALA A 13 -2.09 39.82 18.16
C ALA A 13 -2.57 38.70 17.21
N LEU A 14 -3.64 38.97 16.44
CA LEU A 14 -4.18 38.08 15.40
C LEU A 14 -4.26 38.76 14.02
N ALA A 15 -3.47 39.82 13.82
CA ALA A 15 -3.18 40.38 12.50
C ALA A 15 -1.66 40.56 12.41
N LEU A 16 -1.03 39.88 11.43
CA LEU A 16 0.42 39.54 11.33
C LEU A 16 0.71 38.24 12.12
N VAL A 17 0.37 37.05 11.64
CA VAL A 17 0.95 36.39 10.46
C VAL A 17 -0.14 35.58 9.76
N HIS A 18 -0.75 36.13 8.71
CA HIS A 18 -1.10 35.28 7.57
C HIS A 18 0.17 35.28 6.72
N PRO A 19 0.79 34.12 6.41
CA PRO A 19 1.62 34.09 5.23
C PRO A 19 0.70 34.58 4.11
N ARG A 20 1.06 35.67 3.43
CA ARG A 20 0.43 36.00 2.15
C ARG A 20 0.48 34.71 1.35
N GLN A 21 -0.68 34.07 1.15
CA GLN A 21 -0.78 32.89 0.32
C GLN A 21 -0.21 33.34 -1.03
N SER A 22 0.98 32.83 -1.38
CA SER A 22 1.65 33.24 -2.60
C SER A 22 0.72 32.87 -3.76
N THR A 23 0.47 33.82 -4.65
CA THR A 23 -0.32 33.58 -5.87
C THR A 23 0.27 32.41 -6.66
N VAL A 24 -0.56 31.73 -7.46
CA VAL A 24 -0.09 30.69 -8.39
C VAL A 24 1.05 31.19 -9.27
N ASP A 25 1.00 32.46 -9.71
CA ASP A 25 2.09 33.07 -10.49
C ASP A 25 3.41 33.11 -9.73
N SER A 26 3.40 33.57 -8.48
CA SER A 26 4.60 33.58 -7.63
C SER A 26 5.13 32.18 -7.31
N PHE A 27 4.25 31.19 -7.15
CA PHE A 27 4.65 29.80 -6.94
C PHE A 27 5.33 29.23 -8.19
N ILE A 28 4.72 29.42 -9.38
CA ILE A 28 5.31 28.98 -10.64
C ILE A 28 6.68 29.64 -10.86
N ALA A 29 6.79 30.94 -10.59
CA ALA A 29 8.05 31.66 -10.73
C ALA A 29 9.15 31.12 -9.81
N SER A 30 8.82 30.69 -8.59
CA SER A 30 9.80 30.06 -7.68
C SER A 30 10.07 28.60 -8.00
N GLU A 31 9.04 27.84 -8.39
CA GLU A 31 9.12 26.38 -8.55
C GLU A 31 9.70 25.98 -9.91
N SER A 32 9.46 26.74 -10.98
CA SER A 32 10.00 26.44 -12.31
C SER A 32 11.52 26.19 -12.33
N PRO A 33 12.37 27.08 -11.76
CA PRO A 33 13.82 26.81 -11.73
C PRO A 33 14.18 25.62 -10.82
N ILE A 34 13.43 25.35 -9.75
CA ILE A 34 13.65 24.22 -8.85
C ILE A 34 13.33 22.90 -9.57
N ALA A 35 12.16 22.81 -10.20
CA ALA A 35 11.75 21.64 -10.96
C ALA A 35 12.71 21.36 -12.13
N LYS A 36 13.17 22.40 -12.83
CA LYS A 36 14.19 22.27 -13.88
C LYS A 36 15.51 21.72 -13.34
N ALA A 37 15.97 22.22 -12.20
CA ALA A 37 17.15 21.70 -11.53
C ALA A 37 16.94 20.25 -11.06
N GLY A 38 15.74 19.91 -10.55
CA GLY A 38 15.36 18.55 -10.16
C GLY A 38 15.39 17.56 -11.32
N VAL A 39 14.86 17.94 -12.49
CA VAL A 39 14.98 17.14 -13.72
C VAL A 39 16.46 16.89 -14.04
N LEU A 40 17.27 17.94 -14.16
CA LEU A 40 18.67 17.82 -14.57
C LEU A 40 19.54 17.09 -13.54
N ALA A 41 19.21 17.19 -12.25
CA ALA A 41 19.91 16.51 -11.17
C ALA A 41 19.81 14.97 -11.28
N ASN A 42 18.75 14.45 -11.90
CA ASN A 42 18.50 13.02 -12.04
C ASN A 42 19.01 12.44 -13.38
N ILE A 43 19.79 13.19 -14.17
CA ILE A 43 20.31 12.72 -15.46
C ILE A 43 21.82 12.54 -15.41
N GLY A 44 22.28 11.33 -15.75
CA GLY A 44 23.69 11.00 -15.84
C GLY A 44 24.43 11.72 -16.98
N PRO A 45 25.75 11.94 -16.86
CA PRO A 45 26.62 11.45 -15.80
C PRO A 45 27.02 12.53 -14.77
N ASN A 46 26.44 13.73 -14.88
CA ASN A 46 26.81 14.90 -14.10
C ASN A 46 25.66 15.41 -13.23
N GLY A 47 24.58 14.65 -13.12
CA GLY A 47 23.41 15.04 -12.34
C GLY A 47 23.75 14.92 -10.86
N SER A 48 23.43 15.94 -10.06
CA SER A 48 23.79 15.93 -8.63
C SER A 48 23.12 14.81 -7.81
N LYS A 49 22.13 14.12 -8.38
CA LYS A 49 21.34 13.05 -7.76
C LYS A 49 21.29 11.78 -8.62
N ASP A 50 22.09 11.70 -9.69
CA ASP A 50 22.02 10.65 -10.71
C ASP A 50 22.43 9.23 -10.26
N GLN A 51 22.93 9.09 -9.03
CA GLN A 51 23.39 7.83 -8.43
C GLN A 51 24.48 7.12 -9.24
N GLY A 52 25.27 7.85 -10.03
CA GLY A 52 26.30 7.27 -10.90
C GLY A 52 25.75 6.70 -12.21
N ALA A 53 24.57 7.16 -12.66
CA ALA A 53 23.99 6.76 -13.93
C ALA A 53 24.90 7.08 -15.12
N ALA A 54 24.87 6.21 -16.14
CA ALA A 54 25.63 6.42 -17.36
C ALA A 54 25.19 7.69 -18.13
N SER A 55 26.04 8.17 -19.03
CA SER A 55 25.77 9.41 -19.76
C SER A 55 24.50 9.33 -20.61
N GLY A 56 23.55 10.22 -20.36
CA GLY A 56 22.24 10.26 -21.03
C GLY A 56 21.17 9.39 -20.40
N VAL A 57 21.49 8.62 -19.34
CA VAL A 57 20.53 7.84 -18.57
C VAL A 57 19.78 8.74 -17.61
N VAL A 58 18.45 8.61 -17.58
CA VAL A 58 17.57 9.29 -16.62
C VAL A 58 17.15 8.27 -15.57
N ILE A 59 17.46 8.54 -14.31
CA ILE A 59 16.88 7.74 -13.22
C ILE A 59 15.45 8.23 -12.94
N ALA A 60 14.53 7.33 -12.59
CA ALA A 60 13.18 7.73 -12.20
C ALA A 60 13.19 8.57 -10.91
N SER A 61 13.99 8.16 -9.93
CA SER A 61 14.20 8.87 -8.66
C SER A 61 15.54 8.45 -8.03
N PRO A 62 16.18 9.30 -7.22
CA PRO A 62 17.34 8.94 -6.40
C PRO A 62 17.01 8.01 -5.21
N SER A 63 15.73 7.64 -5.01
CA SER A 63 15.29 6.77 -3.92
C SER A 63 15.80 5.33 -4.10
N THR A 64 16.64 4.88 -3.17
CA THR A 64 17.25 3.52 -3.18
C THR A 64 16.47 2.49 -2.39
N SER A 65 15.45 2.88 -1.61
CA SER A 65 14.64 1.97 -0.80
C SER A 65 13.28 2.57 -0.47
N SER A 66 12.26 1.70 -0.38
CA SER A 66 10.88 2.05 0.00
C SER A 66 10.30 3.30 -0.71
N PRO A 67 10.29 3.35 -2.06
CA PRO A 67 10.66 2.31 -3.01
C PRO A 67 12.06 2.49 -3.63
N ASP A 68 12.64 1.42 -4.18
CA ASP A 68 13.88 1.47 -4.98
C ASP A 68 13.57 1.81 -6.45
N TYR A 69 13.90 3.04 -6.84
CA TYR A 69 13.58 3.65 -8.14
C TYR A 69 14.85 4.10 -8.90
N VAL A 70 16.03 3.64 -8.48
CA VAL A 70 17.30 3.91 -9.17
C VAL A 70 17.44 2.99 -10.40
N TYR A 71 16.54 3.19 -11.37
CA TYR A 71 16.55 2.51 -12.67
C TYR A 71 16.15 3.48 -13.78
N ALA A 72 16.45 3.07 -15.01
CA ALA A 72 16.17 3.82 -16.22
C ALA A 72 14.91 3.28 -16.90
N TRP A 73 13.76 3.92 -16.68
CA TRP A 73 12.53 3.60 -17.41
C TRP A 73 12.52 4.26 -18.80
N THR A 74 12.18 3.48 -19.83
CA THR A 74 12.08 4.00 -21.21
C THR A 74 10.99 5.07 -21.32
N ARG A 75 9.85 4.87 -20.65
CA ARG A 75 8.74 5.84 -20.62
C ARG A 75 9.16 7.16 -19.97
N ASP A 76 9.63 7.11 -18.73
CA ASP A 76 10.01 8.29 -17.94
C ASP A 76 11.11 9.09 -18.65
N SER A 77 12.17 8.41 -19.09
CA SER A 77 13.26 9.07 -19.82
C SER A 77 12.78 9.75 -21.11
N SER A 78 11.88 9.10 -21.87
CA SER A 78 11.33 9.68 -23.09
C SER A 78 10.42 10.88 -22.84
N LEU A 79 9.56 10.83 -21.82
CA LEU A 79 8.67 11.95 -21.45
C LEU A 79 9.47 13.14 -20.92
N VAL A 80 10.48 12.91 -20.09
CA VAL A 80 11.40 13.95 -19.59
C VAL A 80 12.15 14.59 -20.74
N PHE A 81 12.71 13.79 -21.66
CA PHE A 81 13.42 14.36 -22.80
C PHE A 81 12.50 15.01 -23.82
N LYS A 82 11.21 14.63 -23.91
CA LYS A 82 10.24 15.35 -24.73
C LYS A 82 10.10 16.80 -24.29
N LEU A 83 9.99 17.05 -22.99
CA LEU A 83 10.00 18.40 -22.41
C LEU A 83 11.30 19.14 -22.74
N LEU A 84 12.47 18.52 -22.50
CA LEU A 84 13.76 19.18 -22.73
C LEU A 84 13.98 19.51 -24.22
N VAL A 85 13.57 18.62 -25.13
CA VAL A 85 13.58 18.86 -26.56
C VAL A 85 12.66 20.03 -26.91
N ASP A 86 11.43 20.08 -26.38
CA ASP A 86 10.50 21.18 -26.63
C ASP A 86 11.02 22.53 -26.11
N GLN A 87 11.74 22.54 -24.99
CA GLN A 87 12.40 23.74 -24.47
C GLN A 87 13.56 24.19 -25.37
N TYR A 88 14.36 23.24 -25.85
CA TYR A 88 15.49 23.52 -26.74
C TYR A 88 15.02 24.07 -28.10
N ILE A 89 14.10 23.38 -28.78
CA ILE A 89 13.61 23.79 -30.10
C ILE A 89 12.80 25.10 -30.05
N GLY A 90 12.14 25.35 -28.91
CA GLY A 90 11.42 26.61 -28.65
C GLY A 90 12.34 27.78 -28.29
N GLY A 91 13.66 27.57 -28.23
CA GLY A 91 14.64 28.61 -27.88
C GLY A 91 14.62 29.04 -26.41
N ARG A 92 13.93 28.29 -25.55
CA ARG A 92 13.79 28.61 -24.11
C ARG A 92 15.02 28.20 -23.31
N ASP A 93 15.70 27.14 -23.75
CA ASP A 93 16.96 26.69 -23.17
C ASP A 93 17.85 26.06 -24.25
N THR A 94 18.72 26.87 -24.84
CA THR A 94 19.64 26.43 -25.90
C THR A 94 20.82 25.62 -25.38
N THR A 95 20.98 25.46 -24.06
CA THR A 95 22.11 24.73 -23.46
C THR A 95 21.89 23.21 -23.44
N LEU A 96 20.66 22.75 -23.70
CA LEU A 96 20.27 21.35 -23.58
C LEU A 96 20.77 20.43 -24.70
N GLN A 97 21.34 20.98 -25.77
CA GLN A 97 21.68 20.20 -26.98
C GLN A 97 22.55 18.98 -26.66
N THR A 98 23.62 19.17 -25.88
CA THR A 98 24.53 18.10 -25.49
C THR A 98 23.81 17.02 -24.68
N GLN A 99 22.96 17.43 -23.74
CA GLN A 99 22.20 16.49 -22.91
C GLN A 99 21.21 15.67 -23.75
N ILE A 100 20.54 16.32 -24.72
CA ILE A 100 19.65 15.65 -25.68
C ILE A 100 20.42 14.61 -26.50
N GLN A 101 21.58 14.96 -27.04
CA GLN A 101 22.41 14.03 -27.83
C GLN A 101 22.98 12.88 -26.99
N ASN A 102 23.33 13.13 -25.72
CA ASN A 102 23.74 12.08 -24.79
C ASN A 102 22.62 11.08 -24.55
N TRP A 103 21.38 11.56 -24.35
CA TRP A 103 20.21 10.68 -24.23
C TRP A 103 19.94 9.90 -25.50
N VAL A 104 19.97 10.53 -26.68
CA VAL A 104 19.83 9.82 -27.97
C VAL A 104 20.85 8.69 -28.09
N ALA A 105 22.11 8.94 -27.70
CA ALA A 105 23.15 7.91 -27.71
C ALA A 105 22.90 6.78 -26.69
N SER A 106 22.47 7.11 -25.48
CA SER A 106 22.09 6.13 -24.45
C SER A 106 20.96 5.22 -24.91
N GLN A 107 19.91 5.81 -25.47
CA GLN A 107 18.77 5.09 -26.04
C GLN A 107 19.19 4.14 -27.17
N GLY A 108 20.10 4.58 -28.06
CA GLY A 108 20.64 3.73 -29.11
C GLY A 108 21.39 2.50 -28.59
N ARG A 109 22.10 2.63 -27.45
CA ARG A 109 22.74 1.49 -26.77
C ARG A 109 21.72 0.57 -26.12
N LEU A 110 20.76 1.13 -25.37
CA LEU A 110 19.68 0.38 -24.70
C LEU A 110 18.84 -0.46 -25.68
N GLN A 111 18.58 0.05 -26.89
CA GLN A 111 17.87 -0.71 -27.94
C GLN A 111 18.57 -2.04 -28.29
N GLN A 112 19.89 -2.13 -28.10
CA GLN A 112 20.69 -3.33 -28.42
C GLN A 112 20.86 -4.29 -27.23
N VAL A 113 20.39 -3.92 -26.03
CA VAL A 113 20.55 -4.73 -24.83
C VAL A 113 19.53 -5.87 -24.83
N SER A 114 20.00 -7.11 -24.95
CA SER A 114 19.19 -8.30 -24.71
C SER A 114 18.68 -8.32 -23.27
N ASN A 115 17.39 -8.55 -23.10
CA ASN A 115 16.71 -8.44 -21.83
C ASN A 115 15.58 -9.50 -21.73
N PRO A 116 14.88 -9.62 -20.58
CA PRO A 116 13.84 -10.63 -20.41
C PRO A 116 12.65 -10.52 -21.40
N SER A 117 12.39 -9.35 -22.00
CA SER A 117 11.39 -9.21 -23.07
C SER A 117 11.88 -9.66 -24.45
N GLY A 118 13.18 -9.91 -24.62
CA GLY A 118 13.79 -10.44 -25.83
C GLY A 118 15.02 -9.65 -26.31
N THR A 119 15.30 -9.72 -27.61
CA THR A 119 16.34 -8.94 -28.30
C THR A 119 15.71 -7.77 -29.05
N VAL A 120 16.55 -6.92 -29.66
CA VAL A 120 16.11 -5.81 -30.53
C VAL A 120 15.08 -6.24 -31.60
N SER A 121 15.14 -7.50 -32.07
CA SER A 121 14.26 -8.03 -33.12
C SER A 121 13.14 -8.95 -32.62
N THR A 122 13.20 -9.48 -31.39
CA THR A 122 12.23 -10.46 -30.89
C THR A 122 11.28 -9.93 -29.82
N GLY A 123 11.55 -8.75 -29.26
CA GLY A 123 10.64 -8.13 -28.28
C GLY A 123 11.29 -7.17 -27.28
N GLY A 124 12.62 -7.14 -27.19
CA GLY A 124 13.39 -6.43 -26.17
C GLY A 124 13.19 -4.92 -26.15
N LEU A 125 12.71 -4.31 -27.24
CA LEU A 125 12.35 -2.89 -27.28
C LEU A 125 11.17 -2.54 -26.36
N GLY A 126 10.33 -3.52 -26.00
CA GLY A 126 9.23 -3.36 -25.04
C GLY A 126 9.61 -3.59 -23.58
N GLU A 127 10.90 -3.72 -23.26
CA GLU A 127 11.33 -3.81 -21.85
C GLU A 127 11.11 -2.45 -21.16
N PRO A 128 10.40 -2.43 -20.01
CA PRO A 128 10.05 -1.16 -19.36
C PRO A 128 11.27 -0.41 -18.81
N LYS A 129 12.20 -1.13 -18.19
CA LYS A 129 13.29 -0.55 -17.40
C LYS A 129 14.62 -1.30 -17.52
N PHE A 130 15.70 -0.57 -17.29
CA PHE A 130 17.09 -1.03 -17.31
C PHE A 130 17.84 -0.56 -16.06
N ASN A 131 18.97 -1.18 -15.76
CA ASN A 131 19.87 -0.66 -14.72
C ASN A 131 20.51 0.65 -15.19
N ILE A 132 20.97 1.48 -14.25
CA ILE A 132 21.50 2.82 -14.53
C ILE A 132 22.84 2.82 -15.28
N ASP A 133 23.51 1.67 -15.35
CA ASP A 133 24.71 1.40 -16.15
C ASP A 133 24.40 0.88 -17.57
N GLU A 134 23.12 0.92 -17.96
CA GLU A 134 22.58 0.41 -19.24
C GLU A 134 22.59 -1.12 -19.38
N SER A 135 22.82 -1.86 -18.29
CA SER A 135 22.64 -3.31 -18.29
C SER A 135 21.16 -3.72 -18.13
N ALA A 136 20.83 -4.96 -18.52
CA ALA A 136 19.47 -5.48 -18.43
C ALA A 136 19.03 -5.66 -16.96
N PHE A 137 17.82 -5.20 -16.65
CA PHE A 137 17.15 -5.59 -15.41
C PHE A 137 16.57 -7.00 -15.55
N THR A 138 17.06 -7.96 -14.74
CA THR A 138 16.73 -9.39 -14.89
C THR A 138 15.63 -9.90 -13.95
N GLY A 139 15.17 -9.07 -13.01
CA GLY A 139 14.10 -9.43 -12.07
C GLY A 139 12.72 -9.56 -12.72
N ALA A 140 11.76 -10.20 -12.03
CA ALA A 140 10.36 -10.24 -12.45
C ALA A 140 9.76 -8.82 -12.46
N TRP A 141 8.94 -8.51 -13.47
CA TRP A 141 8.33 -7.19 -13.66
C TRP A 141 7.11 -7.26 -14.59
N GLY A 142 6.25 -6.24 -14.56
CA GLY A 142 5.14 -6.07 -15.50
C GLY A 142 5.63 -5.73 -16.91
N ARG A 143 6.04 -6.75 -17.66
CA ARG A 143 6.60 -6.65 -19.02
C ARG A 143 5.84 -7.53 -20.03
N PRO A 144 5.84 -7.17 -21.32
CA PRO A 144 6.38 -5.94 -21.90
C PRO A 144 5.45 -4.74 -21.64
N GLN A 145 6.01 -3.53 -21.70
CA GLN A 145 5.26 -2.28 -21.83
C GLN A 145 5.51 -1.69 -23.21
N ARG A 146 4.45 -1.48 -23.98
CA ARG A 146 4.55 -1.23 -25.42
C ARG A 146 4.47 0.26 -25.80
N ASP A 147 4.36 1.14 -24.82
CA ASP A 147 4.36 2.60 -24.95
C ASP A 147 5.78 3.18 -25.08
N GLY A 148 6.76 2.57 -24.42
CA GLY A 148 8.17 3.02 -24.41
C GLY A 148 8.73 3.35 -25.80
N PRO A 149 8.71 2.42 -26.77
CA PRO A 149 9.17 2.68 -28.14
C PRO A 149 8.45 3.85 -28.83
N ALA A 150 7.14 3.99 -28.62
CA ALA A 150 6.36 5.07 -29.22
C ALA A 150 6.74 6.45 -28.66
N LEU A 151 6.94 6.54 -27.35
CA LEU A 151 7.37 7.77 -26.67
C LEU A 151 8.80 8.16 -27.05
N ARG A 152 9.71 7.19 -27.11
CA ARG A 152 11.10 7.38 -27.52
C ARG A 152 11.21 7.86 -28.96
N ALA A 153 10.51 7.19 -29.88
CA ALA A 153 10.44 7.59 -31.29
C ALA A 153 9.87 9.01 -31.44
N THR A 154 8.78 9.33 -30.74
CA THR A 154 8.15 10.66 -30.77
C THR A 154 9.15 11.76 -30.38
N THR A 155 9.91 11.53 -29.32
CA THR A 155 10.91 12.49 -28.81
C THR A 155 12.07 12.66 -29.79
N MET A 156 12.63 11.56 -30.29
CA MET A 156 13.72 11.59 -31.27
C MET A 156 13.30 12.23 -32.60
N MET A 157 12.10 11.92 -33.11
CA MET A 157 11.57 12.52 -34.34
C MET A 157 11.32 14.02 -34.18
N THR A 158 10.89 14.48 -33.01
CA THR A 158 10.71 15.91 -32.73
C THR A 158 12.03 16.66 -32.88
N TYR A 159 13.10 16.14 -32.26
CA TYR A 159 14.44 16.72 -32.40
C TYR A 159 15.01 16.59 -33.81
N GLY A 160 14.87 15.43 -34.45
CA GLY A 160 15.35 15.19 -35.82
C GLY A 160 14.66 16.07 -36.86
N THR A 161 13.38 16.34 -36.68
CA THR A 161 12.62 17.27 -37.54
C THR A 161 13.17 18.70 -37.41
N TYR A 162 13.47 19.14 -36.18
CA TYR A 162 14.09 20.45 -35.93
C TYR A 162 15.48 20.57 -36.57
N LEU A 163 16.33 19.53 -36.47
CA LEU A 163 17.65 19.52 -37.12
C LEU A 163 17.56 19.53 -38.66
N GLY A 164 16.44 19.07 -39.20
CA GLY A 164 16.19 18.95 -40.63
C GLY A 164 16.42 17.54 -41.16
N ALA A 165 15.59 17.13 -42.13
CA ALA A 165 15.59 15.77 -42.66
C ALA A 165 16.91 15.36 -43.35
N SER A 166 17.65 16.32 -43.91
CA SER A 166 18.95 16.09 -44.57
C SER A 166 20.15 16.22 -43.63
N ASN A 167 19.93 16.54 -42.34
CA ASN A 167 21.01 16.65 -41.37
C ASN A 167 21.66 15.27 -41.13
N SER A 168 23.00 15.22 -41.09
CA SER A 168 23.74 13.96 -40.96
C SER A 168 23.49 13.23 -39.64
N TYR A 169 23.18 13.94 -38.55
CA TYR A 169 22.79 13.33 -37.28
C TYR A 169 21.36 12.77 -37.36
N THR A 170 20.46 13.46 -38.06
CA THR A 170 19.11 12.97 -38.33
C THR A 170 19.15 11.68 -39.15
N THR A 171 19.86 11.69 -40.27
CA THR A 171 19.91 10.54 -41.21
C THR A 171 20.78 9.38 -40.69
N GLY A 172 21.91 9.69 -40.06
CA GLY A 172 22.91 8.71 -39.63
C GLY A 172 22.72 8.15 -38.22
N THR A 173 21.94 8.82 -37.35
CA THR A 173 21.77 8.41 -35.94
C THR A 173 20.31 8.31 -35.55
N ILE A 174 19.54 9.39 -35.68
CA ILE A 174 18.14 9.42 -35.22
C ILE A 174 17.28 8.44 -36.02
N TRP A 175 17.34 8.48 -37.36
CA TRP A 175 16.49 7.65 -38.19
C TRP A 175 16.69 6.14 -37.97
N PRO A 176 17.93 5.60 -37.91
CA PRO A 176 18.16 4.20 -37.56
C PRO A 176 17.50 3.77 -36.24
N TYR A 177 17.53 4.60 -35.19
CA TYR A 177 16.94 4.28 -33.89
C TYR A 177 15.41 4.38 -33.93
N VAL A 178 14.88 5.46 -34.50
CA VAL A 178 13.42 5.68 -34.67
C VAL A 178 12.80 4.55 -35.48
N LYS A 179 13.46 4.09 -36.54
CA LYS A 179 13.02 2.99 -37.39
C LYS A 179 12.77 1.70 -36.60
N LEU A 180 13.66 1.35 -35.66
CA LEU A 180 13.51 0.16 -34.82
C LEU A 180 12.27 0.25 -33.93
N ASP A 181 12.07 1.41 -33.29
CA ASP A 181 10.92 1.64 -32.42
C ASP A 181 9.59 1.65 -33.19
N LEU A 182 9.54 2.31 -34.36
CA LEU A 182 8.33 2.35 -35.17
C LEU A 182 8.01 1.00 -35.83
N ASP A 183 9.02 0.23 -36.25
CA ASP A 183 8.83 -1.14 -36.71
C ASP A 183 8.29 -2.03 -35.57
N TYR A 184 8.78 -1.86 -34.34
CA TYR A 184 8.23 -2.54 -33.17
C TYR A 184 6.74 -2.19 -32.97
N VAL A 185 6.40 -0.89 -32.96
CA VAL A 185 5.01 -0.43 -32.77
C VAL A 185 4.11 -0.99 -33.88
N ALA A 186 4.51 -0.84 -35.14
CA ALA A 186 3.73 -1.32 -36.30
C ALA A 186 3.44 -2.82 -36.24
N ASN A 187 4.37 -3.62 -35.70
CA ASN A 187 4.25 -5.08 -35.62
C ASN A 187 3.58 -5.60 -34.35
N ASN A 188 3.55 -4.80 -33.26
CA ASN A 188 3.15 -5.29 -31.93
C ASN A 188 1.99 -4.54 -31.28
N TRP A 189 1.47 -3.46 -31.88
CA TRP A 189 0.42 -2.65 -31.26
C TRP A 189 -0.86 -3.42 -30.91
N ASN A 190 -1.16 -4.48 -31.68
CA ASN A 190 -2.34 -5.32 -31.49
C ASN A 190 -2.10 -6.51 -30.53
N ASN A 191 -0.96 -6.53 -29.84
CA ASN A 191 -0.66 -7.48 -28.76
C ASN A 191 -0.89 -6.80 -27.40
N THR A 192 -1.34 -7.57 -26.40
CA THR A 192 -1.46 -7.06 -25.04
C THR A 192 -0.07 -6.77 -24.43
N GLY A 193 -0.06 -5.87 -23.45
CA GLY A 193 1.10 -5.51 -22.64
C GLY A 193 0.62 -4.87 -21.34
N PHE A 194 1.55 -4.55 -20.45
CA PHE A 194 1.23 -3.81 -19.23
C PHE A 194 0.95 -2.34 -19.54
N ASP A 195 0.07 -1.72 -18.75
CA ASP A 195 -0.22 -0.30 -18.81
C ASP A 195 0.91 0.56 -18.21
N LEU A 196 0.80 1.88 -18.32
CA LEU A 196 1.80 2.83 -17.80
C LEU A 196 2.00 2.76 -16.28
N TRP A 197 1.07 2.12 -15.56
CA TRP A 197 1.16 1.88 -14.12
C TRP A 197 1.84 0.55 -13.78
N GLU A 198 2.21 -0.23 -14.79
CA GLU A 198 2.96 -1.49 -14.69
C GLU A 198 2.15 -2.63 -14.04
N GLU A 199 0.82 -2.55 -14.07
CA GLU A 199 -0.07 -3.41 -13.28
C GLU A 199 -1.05 -4.23 -14.11
N VAL A 200 -1.69 -3.61 -15.11
CA VAL A 200 -2.78 -4.23 -15.87
C VAL A 200 -2.25 -4.73 -17.21
N SER A 201 -2.15 -6.05 -17.35
CA SER A 201 -1.86 -6.69 -18.63
C SER A 201 -3.12 -6.71 -19.51
N GLY A 202 -3.13 -5.90 -20.56
CA GLY A 202 -4.24 -5.73 -21.49
C GLY A 202 -3.88 -4.79 -22.65
N SER A 203 -4.86 -3.99 -23.09
CA SER A 203 -4.66 -2.88 -24.02
C SER A 203 -4.95 -1.57 -23.29
N SER A 204 -3.94 -0.71 -23.17
CA SER A 204 -4.03 0.55 -22.43
C SER A 204 -4.29 1.75 -23.34
N PHE A 205 -5.17 2.66 -22.94
CA PHE A 205 -5.58 3.81 -23.74
C PHE A 205 -4.40 4.74 -24.04
N PHE A 206 -3.62 5.07 -23.01
CA PHE A 206 -2.35 5.79 -23.13
C PHE A 206 -1.42 5.15 -24.17
N THR A 207 -1.14 3.85 -24.04
CA THR A 207 -0.25 3.11 -24.94
C THR A 207 -0.72 3.18 -26.39
N ILE A 208 -2.00 2.91 -26.65
CA ILE A 208 -2.57 2.93 -28.01
C ILE A 208 -2.52 4.34 -28.62
N ALA A 209 -2.83 5.38 -27.84
CA ALA A 209 -2.83 6.76 -28.32
C ALA A 209 -1.42 7.26 -28.67
N VAL A 210 -0.42 6.99 -27.83
CA VAL A 210 0.97 7.40 -28.11
C VAL A 210 1.58 6.58 -29.25
N GLN A 211 1.20 5.30 -29.39
CA GLN A 211 1.56 4.48 -30.55
C GLN A 211 0.96 5.05 -31.85
N HIS A 212 -0.32 5.42 -31.86
CA HIS A 212 -0.96 6.09 -32.99
C HIS A 212 -0.21 7.36 -33.38
N ARG A 213 0.05 8.25 -32.41
CA ARG A 213 0.82 9.48 -32.62
C ARG A 213 2.19 9.18 -33.24
N SER A 214 2.91 8.21 -32.67
CA SER A 214 4.26 7.86 -33.13
C SER A 214 4.28 7.36 -34.57
N LEU A 215 3.33 6.53 -35.00
CA LEU A 215 3.26 6.05 -36.38
C LEU A 215 2.80 7.13 -37.35
N ARG A 216 1.88 8.01 -36.93
CA ARG A 216 1.43 9.14 -37.75
C ARG A 216 2.58 10.10 -38.04
N GLN A 217 3.32 10.51 -37.01
CA GLN A 217 4.53 11.31 -37.16
C GLN A 217 5.62 10.54 -37.93
N GLY A 218 5.77 9.26 -37.62
CA GLY A 218 6.72 8.35 -38.23
C GLY A 218 6.54 8.17 -39.72
N ALA A 219 5.31 8.16 -40.23
CA ALA A 219 5.05 8.08 -41.67
C ALA A 219 5.59 9.31 -42.42
N ALA A 220 5.35 10.51 -41.88
CA ALA A 220 5.88 11.75 -42.44
C ALA A 220 7.42 11.79 -42.33
N PHE A 221 7.97 11.38 -41.18
CA PHE A 221 9.40 11.34 -40.95
C PHE A 221 10.10 10.33 -41.89
N ALA A 222 9.54 9.13 -42.05
CA ALA A 222 10.05 8.10 -42.97
C ALA A 222 10.05 8.59 -44.42
N THR A 223 9.01 9.31 -44.84
CA THR A 223 8.95 9.93 -46.17
C THR A 223 10.06 10.98 -46.34
N ALA A 224 10.29 11.81 -45.32
CA ALA A 224 11.37 12.81 -45.33
C ALA A 224 12.77 12.16 -45.33
N GLN A 225 12.90 10.92 -44.83
CA GLN A 225 14.12 10.10 -44.88
C GLN A 225 14.23 9.23 -46.15
N GLY A 226 13.26 9.30 -47.06
CA GLY A 226 13.25 8.52 -48.31
C GLY A 226 12.82 7.05 -48.17
N ASP A 227 12.25 6.62 -47.04
CA ASP A 227 11.72 5.26 -46.82
C ASP A 227 10.20 5.22 -47.04
N SER A 228 9.78 5.25 -48.31
CA SER A 228 8.37 5.22 -48.71
C SER A 228 7.66 3.91 -48.34
N THR A 229 8.40 2.81 -48.29
CA THR A 229 7.88 1.49 -47.89
C THR A 229 7.40 1.53 -46.44
N ARG A 230 8.25 1.97 -45.51
CA ARG A 230 7.86 2.11 -44.10
C ARG A 230 6.82 3.20 -43.91
N ALA A 231 6.91 4.32 -44.63
CA ALA A 231 5.89 5.36 -44.55
C ALA A 231 4.48 4.82 -44.85
N THR A 232 4.35 3.94 -45.84
CA THR A 232 3.07 3.28 -46.19
C THR A 232 2.61 2.34 -45.07
N THR A 233 3.52 1.51 -44.54
CA THR A 233 3.21 0.61 -43.41
C THR A 233 2.76 1.37 -42.18
N TYR A 234 3.48 2.43 -41.80
CA TYR A 234 3.16 3.25 -40.63
C TYR A 234 1.84 3.99 -40.81
N THR A 235 1.56 4.51 -42.01
CA THR A 235 0.25 5.12 -42.32
C THR A 235 -0.89 4.12 -42.14
N THR A 236 -0.71 2.90 -42.64
CA THR A 236 -1.73 1.83 -42.54
C THR A 236 -1.97 1.44 -41.08
N GLN A 237 -0.89 1.20 -40.31
CA GLN A 237 -1.03 0.80 -38.91
C GLN A 237 -1.52 1.94 -38.02
N ALA A 238 -1.16 3.20 -38.30
CA ALA A 238 -1.73 4.37 -37.63
C ALA A 238 -3.26 4.44 -37.81
N ALA A 239 -3.76 4.18 -39.02
CA ALA A 239 -5.20 4.16 -39.27
C ALA A 239 -5.92 3.05 -38.47
N ASN A 240 -5.33 1.85 -38.39
CA ASN A 240 -5.88 0.75 -37.59
C ASN A 240 -5.86 1.05 -36.09
N LEU A 241 -4.76 1.62 -35.59
CA LEU A 241 -4.63 2.08 -34.21
C LEU A 241 -5.67 3.14 -33.86
N LEU A 242 -5.89 4.12 -34.74
CA LEU A 242 -6.91 5.15 -34.55
C LEU A 242 -8.32 4.54 -34.46
N CYS A 243 -8.60 3.52 -35.28
CA CYS A 243 -9.86 2.77 -35.22
C CYS A 243 -10.02 2.03 -33.90
N PHE A 244 -8.97 1.33 -33.44
CA PHE A 244 -8.99 0.63 -32.16
C PHE A 244 -9.11 1.58 -30.97
N LEU A 245 -8.48 2.76 -31.03
CA LEU A 245 -8.56 3.80 -29.99
C LEU A 245 -10.02 4.20 -29.68
N GLN A 246 -10.92 4.13 -30.67
CA GLN A 246 -12.34 4.46 -30.47
C GLN A 246 -13.06 3.46 -29.55
N THR A 247 -12.55 2.23 -29.41
CA THR A 247 -13.18 1.17 -28.60
C THR A 247 -13.06 1.42 -27.09
N PHE A 248 -12.19 2.33 -26.67
CA PHE A 248 -12.01 2.68 -25.26
C PHE A 248 -13.12 3.60 -24.75
N TRP A 249 -13.82 4.33 -25.62
CA TRP A 249 -14.91 5.21 -25.23
C TRP A 249 -16.17 4.41 -24.88
N ASN A 250 -16.70 4.60 -23.67
CA ASN A 250 -17.97 4.03 -23.26
C ASN A 250 -19.10 5.08 -23.38
N PRO A 251 -19.99 4.97 -24.38
CA PRO A 251 -21.06 5.96 -24.57
C PRO A 251 -22.13 5.94 -23.49
N THR A 252 -22.32 4.81 -22.78
CA THR A 252 -23.30 4.69 -21.71
C THR A 252 -22.82 5.38 -20.43
N SER A 253 -21.55 5.17 -20.08
CA SER A 253 -20.96 5.77 -18.87
C SER A 253 -20.37 7.16 -19.11
N ASN A 254 -20.27 7.60 -20.37
CA ASN A 254 -19.78 8.92 -20.79
C ASN A 254 -18.32 9.23 -20.35
N PHE A 255 -17.45 8.23 -20.38
CA PHE A 255 -16.00 8.37 -20.16
C PHE A 255 -15.22 7.30 -20.95
N ALA A 256 -13.90 7.49 -21.09
CA ALA A 256 -13.01 6.50 -21.71
C ALA A 256 -12.50 5.52 -20.64
N SER A 257 -12.66 4.22 -20.87
CA SER A 257 -11.99 3.21 -20.04
C SER A 257 -10.49 3.27 -20.29
N ALA A 258 -9.67 3.30 -19.25
CA ALA A 258 -8.21 3.35 -19.42
C ALA A 258 -7.58 2.05 -19.92
N ASN A 259 -8.21 0.91 -19.63
CA ASN A 259 -7.72 -0.40 -20.04
C ASN A 259 -8.90 -1.24 -20.57
N VAL A 260 -8.68 -1.91 -21.70
CA VAL A 260 -9.60 -2.89 -22.30
C VAL A 260 -8.84 -4.18 -22.60
N ASN A 261 -9.54 -5.28 -22.88
CA ASN A 261 -8.92 -6.59 -23.16
C ASN A 261 -7.94 -7.06 -22.06
N GLY A 262 -8.12 -6.60 -20.82
CA GLY A 262 -7.31 -6.97 -19.68
C GLY A 262 -7.77 -8.29 -19.05
N GLY A 263 -6.83 -9.14 -18.64
CA GLY A 263 -7.11 -10.35 -17.87
C GLY A 263 -7.35 -10.07 -16.38
N SER A 264 -8.24 -10.85 -15.75
CA SER A 264 -8.60 -10.99 -14.30
C SER A 264 -8.74 -9.77 -13.37
N VAL A 265 -8.20 -8.59 -13.69
CA VAL A 265 -8.28 -7.36 -12.89
C VAL A 265 -9.45 -6.52 -13.39
N VAL A 266 -10.49 -6.41 -12.57
CA VAL A 266 -11.69 -5.60 -12.88
C VAL A 266 -11.60 -4.28 -12.10
N ARG A 267 -11.49 -3.16 -12.82
CA ARG A 267 -11.53 -1.78 -12.29
C ARG A 267 -12.68 -1.00 -12.93
N SER A 268 -13.02 0.17 -12.39
CA SER A 268 -14.06 1.04 -12.98
C SER A 268 -13.71 1.59 -14.36
N GLY A 269 -12.43 1.63 -14.73
CA GLY A 269 -11.93 2.24 -15.97
C GLY A 269 -11.64 3.74 -15.84
N LEU A 270 -12.06 4.40 -14.75
CA LEU A 270 -11.75 5.80 -14.44
C LEU A 270 -10.32 5.92 -13.90
N ASP A 271 -9.45 6.52 -14.70
CA ASP A 271 -8.01 6.55 -14.44
C ASP A 271 -7.38 7.78 -15.12
N ALA A 272 -6.43 8.42 -14.44
CA ALA A 272 -5.61 9.52 -14.91
C ALA A 272 -4.78 9.17 -16.16
N ASN A 273 -4.59 7.88 -16.47
CA ASN A 273 -4.17 7.37 -17.77
C ASN A 273 -4.81 8.15 -18.93
N THR A 274 -6.12 8.36 -18.88
CA THR A 274 -6.88 9.04 -19.94
C THR A 274 -6.61 10.54 -20.03
N ILE A 275 -6.32 11.20 -18.91
CA ILE A 275 -5.90 12.60 -18.86
C ILE A 275 -4.48 12.73 -19.41
N LEU A 276 -3.57 11.83 -18.98
CA LEU A 276 -2.21 11.72 -19.48
C LEU A 276 -2.18 11.47 -21.00
N THR A 277 -3.09 10.64 -21.51
CA THR A 277 -3.29 10.46 -22.95
C THR A 277 -3.54 11.80 -23.64
N SER A 278 -4.52 12.56 -23.16
CA SER A 278 -4.95 13.81 -23.79
C SER A 278 -3.82 14.83 -23.89
N ILE A 279 -3.04 15.02 -22.81
CA ILE A 279 -1.92 15.98 -22.80
C ILE A 279 -0.73 15.47 -23.63
N HIS A 280 -0.42 14.17 -23.57
CA HIS A 280 0.70 13.60 -24.33
C HIS A 280 0.37 13.32 -25.80
N THR A 281 -0.87 13.53 -26.24
CA THR A 281 -1.26 13.59 -27.64
C THR A 281 -1.88 14.94 -28.05
N PHE A 282 -1.67 15.99 -27.25
CA PHE A 282 -2.08 17.35 -27.57
C PHE A 282 -1.45 17.82 -28.89
N ASP A 283 -2.28 18.33 -29.80
CA ASP A 283 -1.88 19.02 -31.01
C ASP A 283 -2.54 20.42 -31.05
N PRO A 284 -1.76 21.51 -30.97
CA PRO A 284 -2.32 22.86 -31.02
C PRO A 284 -2.99 23.19 -32.37
N ALA A 285 -2.82 22.38 -33.42
CA ALA A 285 -3.45 22.57 -34.73
C ALA A 285 -4.77 21.78 -34.92
N ALA A 286 -5.10 20.82 -34.04
CA ALA A 286 -6.21 19.90 -34.29
C ALA A 286 -7.61 20.40 -33.87
N GLY A 287 -7.69 21.47 -33.07
CA GLY A 287 -8.94 21.92 -32.47
C GLY A 287 -9.54 20.89 -31.52
N CYS A 288 -10.86 20.97 -31.30
CA CYS A 288 -11.57 20.12 -30.32
C CYS A 288 -11.95 18.74 -30.89
N ASP A 289 -10.98 18.06 -31.50
CA ASP A 289 -11.18 16.76 -32.12
C ASP A 289 -11.33 15.63 -31.08
N ALA A 290 -12.50 14.99 -31.06
CA ALA A 290 -12.77 13.86 -30.18
C ALA A 290 -12.16 12.55 -30.68
N VAL A 291 -11.87 12.43 -31.99
CA VAL A 291 -11.31 11.20 -32.59
C VAL A 291 -9.92 10.92 -32.06
N THR A 292 -9.10 11.96 -31.89
CA THR A 292 -7.77 11.90 -31.26
C THR A 292 -7.77 12.34 -29.79
N PHE A 293 -8.94 12.48 -29.17
CA PHE A 293 -9.11 12.81 -27.75
C PHE A 293 -8.37 14.10 -27.33
N GLN A 294 -8.44 15.14 -28.18
CA GLN A 294 -7.80 16.43 -27.91
C GLN A 294 -8.33 17.08 -26.63
N PRO A 295 -7.52 17.88 -25.91
CA PRO A 295 -7.87 18.44 -24.61
C PRO A 295 -9.20 19.21 -24.57
N CYS A 296 -9.52 20.02 -25.60
CA CYS A 296 -10.80 20.73 -25.69
C CYS A 296 -11.97 19.92 -26.28
N SER A 297 -11.75 18.66 -26.68
CA SER A 297 -12.80 17.81 -27.23
C SER A 297 -13.88 17.50 -26.20
N ASP A 298 -15.10 17.28 -26.68
CA ASP A 298 -16.22 17.00 -25.79
C ASP A 298 -16.03 15.71 -24.97
N ALA A 299 -15.39 14.69 -25.56
CA ALA A 299 -15.04 13.43 -24.93
C ALA A 299 -13.98 13.61 -23.84
N ALA A 300 -12.92 14.38 -24.10
CA ALA A 300 -11.85 14.62 -23.14
C ALA A 300 -12.34 15.44 -21.94
N LEU A 301 -13.22 16.42 -22.13
CA LEU A 301 -13.80 17.23 -21.05
C LEU A 301 -14.81 16.43 -20.21
N ALA A 302 -15.66 15.62 -20.84
CA ALA A 302 -16.56 14.70 -20.13
C ALA A 302 -15.78 13.70 -19.28
N ASN A 303 -14.73 13.11 -19.86
CA ASN A 303 -13.83 12.20 -19.16
C ASN A 303 -13.07 12.89 -18.02
N HIS A 304 -12.53 14.09 -18.24
CA HIS A 304 -11.85 14.88 -17.22
C HIS A 304 -12.75 15.08 -15.99
N LYS A 305 -14.00 15.48 -16.20
CA LYS A 305 -14.99 15.58 -15.12
C LYS A 305 -15.15 14.24 -14.39
N ALA A 306 -15.39 13.15 -15.13
CA ALA A 306 -15.64 11.84 -14.53
C ALA A 306 -14.45 11.33 -13.71
N VAL A 307 -13.23 11.48 -14.21
CA VAL A 307 -11.99 11.09 -13.51
C VAL A 307 -11.79 11.95 -12.26
N VAL A 308 -11.88 13.27 -12.37
CA VAL A 308 -11.70 14.17 -11.21
C VAL A 308 -12.78 13.94 -10.14
N ASP A 309 -14.03 13.76 -10.55
CA ASP A 309 -15.14 13.48 -9.63
C ASP A 309 -14.97 12.14 -8.90
N SER A 310 -14.29 11.16 -9.51
CA SER A 310 -13.99 9.87 -8.86
C SER A 310 -13.08 10.01 -7.62
N PHE A 311 -12.33 11.11 -7.52
CA PHE A 311 -11.49 11.45 -6.37
C PHE A 311 -12.14 12.45 -5.40
N ARG A 312 -13.36 12.92 -5.69
CA ARG A 312 -14.13 13.77 -4.76
C ARG A 312 -14.79 12.92 -3.67
N GLY A 313 -15.23 13.58 -2.61
CA GLY A 313 -15.91 12.94 -1.49
C GLY A 313 -14.94 12.48 -0.40
N SER A 314 -15.16 11.28 0.14
CA SER A 314 -14.39 10.77 1.29
C SER A 314 -13.21 9.86 0.90
N LEU A 315 -12.96 9.63 -0.40
CA LEU A 315 -11.84 8.78 -0.84
C LEU A 315 -10.50 9.34 -0.37
N TYR A 316 -10.29 10.65 -0.56
CA TYR A 316 -9.16 11.39 -0.04
C TYR A 316 -9.66 12.43 0.96
N THR A 317 -9.20 12.35 2.21
CA THR A 317 -9.60 13.29 3.27
C THR A 317 -9.29 14.73 2.89
N ILE A 318 -8.18 14.96 2.17
CA ILE A 318 -7.79 16.30 1.69
C ILE A 318 -8.76 16.90 0.65
N ASN A 319 -9.63 16.08 0.04
CA ASN A 319 -10.65 16.51 -0.91
C ASN A 319 -12.04 16.69 -0.27
N SER A 320 -12.16 16.43 1.04
CA SER A 320 -13.45 16.44 1.73
C SER A 320 -14.10 17.84 1.72
N GLY A 321 -15.37 17.91 1.35
CA GLY A 321 -16.14 19.16 1.35
C GLY A 321 -15.82 20.12 0.20
N ILE A 322 -14.96 19.76 -0.75
CA ILE A 322 -14.62 20.61 -1.89
C ILE A 322 -15.72 20.54 -2.96
N ALA A 323 -16.27 21.70 -3.33
CA ALA A 323 -17.33 21.85 -4.33
C ALA A 323 -16.91 21.32 -5.72
N SER A 324 -17.88 20.85 -6.51
CA SER A 324 -17.64 20.33 -7.88
C SER A 324 -17.00 21.34 -8.82
N SER A 325 -17.20 22.63 -8.59
CA SER A 325 -16.59 23.73 -9.35
C SER A 325 -15.14 24.05 -8.96
N ALA A 326 -14.61 23.43 -7.91
CA ALA A 326 -13.26 23.68 -7.38
C ALA A 326 -12.35 22.46 -7.58
N ALA A 327 -11.07 22.69 -7.87
CA ALA A 327 -10.09 21.63 -8.09
C ALA A 327 -9.91 20.73 -6.86
N VAL A 328 -9.51 19.49 -7.08
CA VAL A 328 -9.21 18.50 -6.03
C VAL A 328 -7.92 17.76 -6.36
N ALA A 329 -7.30 17.12 -5.37
CA ALA A 329 -6.12 16.30 -5.59
C ALA A 329 -6.50 15.03 -6.37
N VAL A 330 -5.73 14.70 -7.41
CA VAL A 330 -6.02 13.60 -8.35
C VAL A 330 -4.94 12.51 -8.21
N GLY A 331 -5.37 11.26 -8.06
CA GLY A 331 -4.49 10.07 -8.04
C GLY A 331 -4.41 9.39 -9.40
N ARG A 332 -3.94 8.13 -9.43
CA ARG A 332 -3.95 7.31 -10.66
C ARG A 332 -5.36 6.86 -11.00
N TYR A 333 -5.97 6.05 -10.13
CA TYR A 333 -7.35 5.57 -10.24
C TYR A 333 -7.92 5.35 -8.83
N LYS A 334 -9.24 5.27 -8.69
CA LYS A 334 -9.88 5.26 -7.35
C LYS A 334 -9.64 3.96 -6.57
N GLU A 335 -9.40 2.86 -7.27
CA GLU A 335 -9.10 1.53 -6.70
C GLU A 335 -7.62 1.35 -6.34
N ASP A 336 -6.81 2.41 -6.42
CA ASP A 336 -5.37 2.34 -6.17
C ASP A 336 -5.06 1.90 -4.73
N SER A 337 -4.15 0.94 -4.61
CA SER A 337 -3.63 0.41 -3.35
C SER A 337 -2.11 0.55 -3.23
N TYR A 338 -1.41 1.00 -4.28
CA TYR A 338 0.03 1.27 -4.21
C TYR A 338 0.29 2.40 -3.23
N TYR A 339 1.08 2.13 -2.19
CA TYR A 339 1.18 3.02 -1.04
C TYR A 339 -0.21 3.45 -0.50
N SER A 340 -1.19 2.53 -0.40
CA SER A 340 -2.58 2.79 0.00
C SER A 340 -3.37 3.72 -0.93
N GLY A 341 -2.89 4.00 -2.14
CA GLY A 341 -3.58 4.83 -3.13
C GLY A 341 -3.70 6.29 -2.71
N ASN A 342 -2.77 7.11 -3.19
CA ASN A 342 -2.74 8.53 -2.89
C ASN A 342 -2.94 9.38 -4.16
N PRO A 343 -3.17 10.69 -4.01
CA PRO A 343 -2.87 11.65 -5.04
C PRO A 343 -1.43 11.58 -5.53
N TRP A 344 -1.24 11.83 -6.83
CA TRP A 344 0.05 11.94 -7.47
C TRP A 344 0.26 13.37 -7.95
N TYR A 345 1.48 13.89 -7.80
CA TYR A 345 1.81 15.23 -8.29
C TYR A 345 1.56 15.33 -9.79
N LEU A 346 2.12 14.38 -10.56
CA LEU A 346 1.96 14.35 -12.02
C LEU A 346 0.50 14.22 -12.46
N CYS A 347 -0.35 13.48 -11.75
CA CYS A 347 -1.77 13.35 -12.11
C CYS A 347 -2.55 14.65 -11.83
N THR A 348 -2.26 15.31 -10.70
CA THR A 348 -2.85 16.60 -10.35
C THR A 348 -2.41 17.69 -11.32
N LEU A 349 -1.14 17.69 -11.73
CA LEU A 349 -0.59 18.60 -12.74
C LEU A 349 -1.14 18.33 -14.14
N ALA A 350 -1.28 17.06 -14.53
CA ALA A 350 -1.87 16.66 -15.82
C ALA A 350 -3.33 17.12 -15.95
N ALA A 351 -4.09 17.09 -14.85
CA ALA A 351 -5.44 17.66 -14.82
C ALA A 351 -5.42 19.18 -15.08
N ALA A 352 -4.44 19.91 -14.53
CA ALA A 352 -4.27 21.33 -14.83
C ALA A 352 -3.89 21.56 -16.30
N GLU A 353 -2.92 20.80 -16.80
CA GLU A 353 -2.36 20.90 -18.15
C GLU A 353 -3.43 20.69 -19.24
N GLN A 354 -4.27 19.66 -19.11
CA GLN A 354 -5.37 19.41 -20.06
C GLN A 354 -6.30 20.63 -20.18
N LEU A 355 -6.55 21.33 -19.08
CA LEU A 355 -7.41 22.52 -19.09
C LEU A 355 -6.71 23.74 -19.70
N TYR A 356 -5.40 23.89 -19.49
CA TYR A 356 -4.63 24.94 -20.17
C TYR A 356 -4.55 24.72 -21.67
N ASP A 357 -4.34 23.48 -22.11
CA ASP A 357 -4.37 23.12 -23.52
C ASP A 357 -5.76 23.36 -24.13
N ALA A 358 -6.82 23.04 -23.39
CA ALA A 358 -8.18 23.31 -23.85
C ALA A 358 -8.46 24.81 -24.01
N LEU A 359 -8.01 25.63 -23.04
CA LEU A 359 -8.09 27.09 -23.12
C LEU A 359 -7.32 27.64 -24.33
N TYR A 360 -6.12 27.12 -24.59
CA TYR A 360 -5.34 27.47 -25.77
C TYR A 360 -6.09 27.15 -27.07
N GLN A 361 -6.67 25.95 -27.17
CA GLN A 361 -7.42 25.53 -28.36
C GLN A 361 -8.70 26.36 -28.55
N TRP A 362 -9.48 26.64 -27.50
CA TRP A 362 -10.66 27.51 -27.60
C TRP A 362 -10.32 28.94 -28.00
N ASN A 363 -9.19 29.47 -27.52
CA ASN A 363 -8.70 30.78 -27.94
C ASN A 363 -8.33 30.78 -29.42
N LYS A 364 -7.62 29.75 -29.88
CA LYS A 364 -7.26 29.59 -31.30
C LYS A 364 -8.47 29.37 -32.21
N LEU A 365 -9.49 28.65 -31.73
CA LEU A 365 -10.74 28.43 -32.46
C LEU A 365 -11.65 29.67 -32.47
N GLY A 366 -11.48 30.58 -31.51
CA GLY A 366 -12.34 31.75 -31.34
C GLY A 366 -13.76 31.41 -30.83
N GLN A 367 -13.97 30.20 -30.32
CA GLN A 367 -15.26 29.73 -29.78
C GLN A 367 -15.10 28.52 -28.85
N ILE A 368 -16.12 28.27 -28.01
CA ILE A 368 -16.27 27.06 -27.20
C ILE A 368 -17.45 26.26 -27.74
N PRO A 369 -17.23 25.06 -28.33
CA PRO A 369 -18.30 24.14 -28.66
C PRO A 369 -18.74 23.37 -27.41
N VAL A 370 -20.00 23.55 -26.99
CA VAL A 370 -20.62 22.80 -25.90
C VAL A 370 -21.58 21.78 -26.50
N THR A 371 -21.27 20.49 -26.36
CA THR A 371 -22.15 19.40 -26.80
C THR A 371 -22.87 18.79 -25.60
N THR A 372 -23.89 17.95 -25.85
CA THR A 372 -24.55 17.15 -24.80
C THR A 372 -23.56 16.29 -24.02
N LYS A 373 -22.48 15.82 -24.67
CA LYS A 373 -21.45 14.97 -24.06
C LYS A 373 -20.66 15.73 -22.99
N SER A 374 -20.23 16.95 -23.31
CA SER A 374 -19.45 17.82 -22.41
C SER A 374 -20.30 18.71 -21.51
N LEU A 375 -21.63 18.72 -21.66
CA LEU A 375 -22.51 19.68 -20.98
C LEU A 375 -22.33 19.66 -19.46
N ALA A 376 -22.22 18.47 -18.87
CA ALA A 376 -22.02 18.31 -17.43
C ALA A 376 -20.69 18.90 -16.93
N PHE A 377 -19.65 18.98 -17.78
CA PHE A 377 -18.40 19.66 -17.45
C PHE A 377 -18.63 21.16 -17.29
N PHE A 378 -19.28 21.80 -18.25
CA PHE A 378 -19.51 23.25 -18.24
C PHE A 378 -20.54 23.69 -17.20
N GLN A 379 -21.55 22.86 -16.91
CA GLN A 379 -22.58 23.16 -15.90
C GLN A 379 -22.03 23.30 -14.47
N GLN A 380 -20.80 22.85 -14.23
CA GLN A 380 -20.10 23.09 -12.96
C GLN A 380 -19.72 24.57 -12.77
N PHE A 381 -19.55 25.31 -13.87
CA PHE A 381 -19.12 26.71 -13.87
C PHE A 381 -20.25 27.66 -14.21
N SER A 382 -21.22 27.20 -15.00
CA SER A 382 -22.42 27.95 -15.36
C SER A 382 -23.60 27.01 -15.46
N SER A 383 -24.42 26.94 -14.40
CA SER A 383 -25.53 25.97 -14.32
C SER A 383 -26.62 26.17 -15.39
N SER A 384 -26.74 27.37 -15.95
CA SER A 384 -27.70 27.70 -17.02
C SER A 384 -27.18 27.45 -18.43
N ILE A 385 -25.92 27.04 -18.60
CA ILE A 385 -25.34 26.82 -19.93
C ILE A 385 -26.06 25.68 -20.67
N ALA A 386 -26.29 25.87 -21.96
CA ALA A 386 -26.90 24.88 -22.86
C ALA A 386 -25.92 24.42 -23.94
N ALA A 387 -26.26 23.35 -24.65
CA ALA A 387 -25.51 22.94 -25.83
C ALA A 387 -25.58 24.00 -26.93
N GLY A 388 -24.44 24.33 -27.54
CA GLY A 388 -24.29 25.40 -28.51
C GLY A 388 -22.83 25.83 -28.68
N ASN A 389 -22.59 26.74 -29.63
CA ASN A 389 -21.27 27.33 -29.85
C ASN A 389 -21.24 28.75 -29.28
N TYR A 390 -20.33 28.99 -28.36
CA TYR A 390 -20.15 30.31 -27.72
C TYR A 390 -18.94 31.00 -28.32
N SER A 391 -19.18 32.08 -29.09
CA SER A 391 -18.11 32.87 -29.71
C SER A 391 -17.26 33.59 -28.66
N SER A 392 -15.98 33.81 -28.96
CA SER A 392 -15.05 34.64 -28.16
C SER A 392 -15.55 36.05 -27.83
N SER A 393 -16.53 36.56 -28.58
CA SER A 393 -17.19 37.84 -28.31
C SER A 393 -18.34 37.77 -27.29
N SER A 394 -18.76 36.58 -26.87
CA SER A 394 -19.91 36.39 -25.97
C SER A 394 -19.51 36.47 -24.50
N THR A 395 -20.45 36.89 -23.65
CA THR A 395 -20.24 36.92 -22.20
C THR A 395 -20.01 35.52 -21.63
N GLU A 396 -20.70 34.51 -22.16
CA GLU A 396 -20.55 33.11 -21.77
C GLU A 396 -19.12 32.62 -22.02
N TYR A 397 -18.54 32.92 -23.18
CA TYR A 397 -17.16 32.55 -23.48
C TYR A 397 -16.18 33.12 -22.44
N SER A 398 -16.27 34.42 -22.17
CA SER A 398 -15.39 35.06 -21.18
C SER A 398 -15.59 34.51 -19.76
N THR A 399 -16.83 34.19 -19.39
CA THR A 399 -17.18 33.61 -18.08
C THR A 399 -16.62 32.20 -17.93
N ILE A 400 -16.82 31.34 -18.94
CA ILE A 400 -16.37 29.95 -18.93
C ILE A 400 -14.85 29.88 -18.94
N THR A 401 -14.19 30.62 -19.84
CA THR A 401 -12.72 30.60 -19.91
C THR A 401 -12.07 31.09 -18.62
N ALA A 402 -12.61 32.14 -17.98
CA ALA A 402 -12.14 32.60 -16.68
C ALA A 402 -12.36 31.56 -15.56
N ALA A 403 -13.52 30.91 -15.54
CA ALA A 403 -13.84 29.88 -14.56
C ALA A 403 -12.97 28.62 -14.74
N VAL A 404 -12.78 28.16 -15.98
CA VAL A 404 -11.90 27.02 -16.30
C VAL A 404 -10.44 27.34 -16.00
N LYS A 405 -9.98 28.58 -16.28
CA LYS A 405 -8.63 29.01 -15.89
C LYS A 405 -8.44 28.99 -14.37
N THR A 406 -9.44 29.47 -13.63
CA THR A 406 -9.45 29.43 -12.15
C THR A 406 -9.45 28.00 -11.63
N TYR A 407 -10.21 27.11 -12.28
CA TYR A 407 -10.25 25.68 -11.95
C TYR A 407 -8.89 25.00 -12.21
N ALA A 408 -8.25 25.30 -13.34
CA ALA A 408 -6.91 24.82 -13.68
C ALA A 408 -5.84 25.32 -12.69
N ASP A 409 -5.89 26.61 -12.33
CA ASP A 409 -5.01 27.20 -11.30
C ASP A 409 -5.23 26.56 -9.92
N GLY A 410 -6.44 26.09 -9.63
CA GLY A 410 -6.75 25.35 -8.42
C GLY A 410 -5.94 24.06 -8.26
N PHE A 411 -5.69 23.32 -9.34
CA PHE A 411 -4.84 22.12 -9.30
C PHE A 411 -3.37 22.48 -9.00
N ILE A 412 -2.88 23.57 -9.59
CA ILE A 412 -1.53 24.09 -9.27
C ILE A 412 -1.45 24.52 -7.81
N ALA A 413 -2.48 25.18 -7.28
CA ALA A 413 -2.55 25.60 -5.89
C ALA A 413 -2.56 24.41 -4.91
N ILE A 414 -3.13 23.27 -5.30
CA ILE A 414 -3.07 22.03 -4.51
C ILE A 414 -1.64 21.50 -4.45
N VAL A 415 -0.92 21.48 -5.57
CA VAL A 415 0.50 21.10 -5.60
C VAL A 415 1.32 22.05 -4.74
N GLN A 416 1.15 23.36 -4.89
CA GLN A 416 1.79 24.38 -4.05
C GLN A 416 1.55 24.14 -2.55
N LYS A 417 0.34 23.71 -2.18
CA LYS A 417 -0.03 23.46 -0.78
C LYS A 417 0.68 22.23 -0.20
N TYR A 418 0.93 21.21 -1.00
CA TYR A 418 1.39 19.90 -0.55
C TYR A 418 2.80 19.53 -1.01
N ILE A 419 3.47 20.42 -1.73
CA ILE A 419 4.86 20.26 -2.16
C ILE A 419 5.80 20.00 -0.98
N GLY A 420 6.84 19.21 -1.23
CA GLY A 420 7.88 18.95 -0.25
C GLY A 420 8.73 20.16 0.08
N THR A 421 9.55 20.02 1.11
CA THR A 421 10.52 21.04 1.52
C THR A 421 11.42 21.44 0.34
N ASN A 422 11.70 22.73 0.21
CA ASN A 422 12.55 23.29 -0.86
C ASN A 422 12.05 23.01 -2.30
N GLY A 423 10.75 22.81 -2.49
CA GLY A 423 10.18 22.53 -3.82
C GLY A 423 10.35 21.07 -4.26
N ALA A 424 10.68 20.16 -3.34
CA ALA A 424 10.86 18.76 -3.70
C ALA A 424 9.52 18.12 -4.13
N LEU A 425 9.49 17.56 -5.34
CA LEU A 425 8.34 16.82 -5.86
C LEU A 425 8.61 15.32 -5.79
N ALA A 426 7.94 14.65 -4.84
CA ALA A 426 7.93 13.20 -4.78
C ALA A 426 7.00 12.61 -5.86
N GLU A 427 6.79 11.31 -5.84
CA GLU A 427 5.79 10.65 -6.67
C GLU A 427 4.37 10.95 -6.18
N GLN A 428 4.15 10.83 -4.87
CA GLN A 428 2.83 10.93 -4.25
C GLN A 428 2.80 11.95 -3.12
N PHE A 429 1.60 12.41 -2.78
CA PHE A 429 1.34 13.11 -1.52
C PHE A 429 0.13 12.51 -0.82
N SER A 430 0.25 12.27 0.48
CA SER A 430 -0.69 11.49 1.28
C SER A 430 -2.12 11.98 1.16
N LYS A 431 -3.05 11.05 0.89
CA LYS A 431 -4.48 11.36 0.79
C LYS A 431 -5.11 11.91 2.07
N SER A 432 -4.46 11.75 3.23
CA SER A 432 -5.01 12.13 4.53
C SER A 432 -4.57 13.52 4.98
N ASN A 433 -3.29 13.85 4.82
CA ASN A 433 -2.67 15.08 5.34
C ASN A 433 -1.85 15.83 4.28
N GLY A 434 -1.66 15.25 3.09
CA GLY A 434 -0.90 15.83 2.00
C GLY A 434 0.62 15.83 2.18
N SER A 435 1.18 15.07 3.12
CA SER A 435 2.64 14.93 3.22
C SER A 435 3.21 14.15 2.02
N PRO A 436 4.35 14.56 1.42
CA PRO A 436 5.02 13.79 0.38
C PRO A 436 5.29 12.34 0.82
N THR A 437 5.13 11.37 -0.08
CA THR A 437 5.33 9.94 0.18
C THR A 437 5.74 9.21 -1.11
N SER A 438 6.16 7.94 -0.98
CA SER A 438 6.75 7.14 -2.07
C SER A 438 8.09 7.75 -2.56
N ALA A 439 8.50 7.46 -3.79
CA ALA A 439 9.79 7.89 -4.35
C ALA A 439 9.95 9.41 -4.26
N ALA A 440 10.99 9.88 -3.56
CA ALA A 440 11.33 11.28 -3.47
C ALA A 440 11.94 11.78 -4.79
N ASP A 441 11.83 13.08 -5.09
CA ASP A 441 12.46 13.69 -6.27
C ASP A 441 12.18 12.93 -7.58
N LEU A 442 10.91 12.58 -7.83
CA LEU A 442 10.54 11.83 -9.04
C LEU A 442 10.72 12.72 -10.28
N THR A 443 11.55 12.28 -11.22
CA THR A 443 11.88 13.06 -12.43
C THR A 443 10.64 13.39 -13.26
N TRP A 444 9.67 12.46 -13.34
CA TRP A 444 8.42 12.69 -14.05
C TRP A 444 7.52 13.72 -13.34
N SER A 445 7.50 13.77 -11.99
CA SER A 445 6.76 14.82 -11.26
C SER A 445 7.32 16.21 -11.55
N TYR A 446 8.65 16.36 -11.61
CA TYR A 446 9.28 17.61 -12.01
C TYR A 446 8.98 17.99 -13.46
N ALA A 447 9.03 17.01 -14.38
CA ALA A 447 8.69 17.26 -15.78
C ALA A 447 7.23 17.68 -15.95
N ALA A 448 6.29 17.02 -15.24
CA ALA A 448 4.86 17.35 -15.26
C ALA A 448 4.58 18.75 -14.72
N ALA A 449 5.37 19.24 -13.75
CA ALA A 449 5.22 20.60 -13.25
C ALA A 449 5.60 21.60 -14.34
N LEU A 450 6.74 21.38 -15.00
CA LEU A 450 7.23 22.24 -16.07
C LEU A 450 6.29 22.24 -17.29
N THR A 451 5.79 21.09 -17.74
CA THR A 451 4.84 21.03 -18.86
C THR A 451 3.54 21.76 -18.54
N ALA A 452 2.99 21.59 -17.33
CA ALA A 452 1.79 22.31 -16.91
C ALA A 452 2.02 23.84 -16.82
N PHE A 453 3.18 24.28 -16.34
CA PHE A 453 3.53 25.71 -16.26
C PHE A 453 3.73 26.33 -17.65
N GLU A 454 4.30 25.56 -18.58
CA GLU A 454 4.47 25.95 -19.98
C GLU A 454 3.13 26.07 -20.70
N ALA A 455 2.25 25.08 -20.54
CA ALA A 455 0.88 25.10 -21.07
C ALA A 455 0.10 26.30 -20.55
N ARG A 456 0.19 26.59 -19.23
CA ARG A 456 -0.41 27.78 -18.61
C ARG A 456 0.05 29.09 -19.25
N SER A 457 1.30 29.13 -19.70
CA SER A 457 1.93 30.28 -20.35
C SER A 457 1.77 30.27 -21.88
N ALA A 458 0.93 29.38 -22.41
CA ALA A 458 0.71 29.15 -23.84
C ALA A 458 1.98 28.77 -24.63
N ASN A 459 2.99 28.20 -23.96
CA ASN A 459 4.16 27.63 -24.61
C ASN A 459 3.85 26.18 -25.01
N VAL A 460 3.30 26.01 -26.21
CA VAL A 460 2.81 24.71 -26.71
C VAL A 460 3.82 24.01 -27.63
N PRO A 461 3.82 22.68 -27.72
CA PRO A 461 4.69 21.94 -28.64
C PRO A 461 4.29 22.16 -30.11
N GLY A 462 5.17 21.77 -31.04
CA GLY A 462 4.83 21.73 -32.46
C GLY A 462 3.72 20.74 -32.79
N SER A 463 2.97 21.01 -33.87
CA SER A 463 1.92 20.10 -34.35
C SER A 463 2.50 18.76 -34.77
N TRP A 464 1.82 17.67 -34.42
CA TRP A 464 2.20 16.31 -34.83
C TRP A 464 1.36 15.78 -36.00
N GLY A 465 0.40 16.57 -36.49
CA GLY A 465 -0.39 16.25 -37.68
C GLY A 465 -1.68 15.49 -37.36
N ALA A 466 -2.33 15.84 -36.24
CA ALA A 466 -3.60 15.26 -35.81
C ALA A 466 -4.83 15.88 -36.52
N SER A 467 -4.69 17.12 -37.02
CA SER A 467 -5.78 17.85 -37.69
C SER A 467 -6.35 17.06 -38.88
N GLY A 468 -7.67 16.91 -38.91
CA GLY A 468 -8.40 16.30 -40.03
C GLY A 468 -8.27 14.78 -40.13
N LEU A 469 -7.80 14.10 -39.09
CA LEU A 469 -7.78 12.63 -39.06
C LEU A 469 -9.20 12.07 -39.02
N THR A 470 -9.43 11.03 -39.83
CA THR A 470 -10.72 10.35 -39.93
C THR A 470 -10.56 8.89 -39.56
N VAL A 471 -11.49 8.37 -38.77
CA VAL A 471 -11.54 6.94 -38.43
C VAL A 471 -11.89 6.13 -39.69
N PRO A 472 -11.12 5.08 -40.03
CA PRO A 472 -11.49 4.17 -41.11
C PRO A 472 -12.86 3.53 -40.88
N SER A 473 -13.61 3.28 -41.96
CA SER A 473 -14.94 2.65 -41.87
C SER A 473 -14.91 1.21 -41.33
N THR A 474 -13.77 0.54 -41.42
CA THR A 474 -13.56 -0.82 -40.92
C THR A 474 -12.23 -0.91 -40.17
N CYS A 475 -12.27 -1.34 -38.92
CA CYS A 475 -11.06 -1.63 -38.16
C CYS A 475 -10.48 -2.97 -38.63
N GLN A 476 -9.28 -2.98 -39.20
CA GLN A 476 -8.58 -4.22 -39.50
C GLN A 476 -7.65 -4.57 -38.33
N ARG A 477 -7.64 -5.84 -37.91
CA ARG A 477 -6.57 -6.34 -37.03
C ARG A 477 -5.28 -6.28 -37.84
N GLY A 478 -4.46 -5.27 -37.55
CA GLY A 478 -3.20 -5.04 -38.21
C GLY A 478 -2.25 -6.20 -37.95
N GLY A 479 -2.15 -7.09 -38.92
CA GLY A 479 -1.04 -8.03 -39.06
C GLY A 479 -0.54 -7.88 -40.48
N SER A 480 0.49 -7.06 -40.67
CA SER A 480 1.22 -7.03 -41.94
C SER A 480 1.79 -8.43 -42.18
N GLY A 481 1.19 -9.19 -43.10
CA GLY A 481 1.70 -10.48 -43.52
C GLY A 481 3.12 -10.33 -44.07
N GLY A 482 4.05 -11.11 -43.52
CA GLY A 482 5.42 -11.22 -44.04
C GLY A 482 6.50 -11.38 -42.96
N GLY A 483 6.41 -12.44 -42.15
CA GLY A 483 7.50 -12.85 -41.25
C GLY A 483 7.06 -13.92 -40.26
N SER A 484 7.34 -15.19 -40.57
CA SER A 484 7.28 -16.36 -39.66
C SER A 484 6.15 -16.31 -38.62
N GLY A 485 4.90 -16.54 -39.03
CA GLY A 485 3.78 -16.59 -38.10
C GLY A 485 4.04 -17.64 -37.01
N THR A 486 3.84 -17.28 -35.75
CA THR A 486 3.81 -18.24 -34.64
C THR A 486 2.37 -18.66 -34.36
N VAL A 487 2.14 -19.94 -34.04
CA VAL A 487 0.87 -20.51 -33.59
C VAL A 487 0.94 -20.74 -32.09
N ALA A 488 -0.06 -20.26 -31.35
CA ALA A 488 -0.21 -20.58 -29.94
C ALA A 488 -0.60 -22.06 -29.77
N VAL A 489 0.26 -22.85 -29.13
CA VAL A 489 0.03 -24.27 -28.85
C VAL A 489 -0.06 -24.45 -27.33
N THR A 490 -1.16 -25.06 -26.88
CA THR A 490 -1.33 -25.40 -25.45
C THR A 490 -0.92 -26.84 -25.21
N PHE A 491 0.09 -27.03 -24.38
CA PHE A 491 0.55 -28.33 -23.91
C PHE A 491 -0.16 -28.65 -22.60
N VAL A 492 -0.70 -29.87 -22.49
CA VAL A 492 -1.37 -30.37 -21.28
C VAL A 492 -0.76 -31.72 -20.92
N GLU A 493 -0.26 -31.85 -19.70
CA GLU A 493 0.33 -33.08 -19.16
C GLU A 493 -0.41 -33.51 -17.90
N THR A 494 -0.85 -34.76 -17.83
CA THR A 494 -1.48 -35.31 -16.64
C THR A 494 -0.42 -36.01 -15.79
N ALA A 495 0.06 -35.33 -14.74
CA ALA A 495 1.10 -35.85 -13.86
C ALA A 495 0.73 -35.65 -12.40
N THR A 496 0.87 -36.72 -11.61
CA THR A 496 0.67 -36.69 -10.16
C THR A 496 2.02 -36.36 -9.50
N THR A 497 2.09 -35.27 -8.75
CA THR A 497 3.30 -34.77 -8.11
C THR A 497 3.09 -34.60 -6.61
N VAL A 498 4.15 -34.57 -5.81
CA VAL A 498 4.05 -34.14 -4.40
C VAL A 498 4.29 -32.64 -4.26
N TYR A 499 3.78 -32.02 -3.20
CA TYR A 499 3.89 -30.58 -2.97
C TYR A 499 5.36 -30.10 -3.00
N GLY A 500 5.65 -29.11 -3.85
CA GLY A 500 6.99 -28.58 -4.09
C GLY A 500 7.74 -29.21 -5.26
N GLU A 501 7.13 -30.18 -5.95
CA GLU A 501 7.57 -30.61 -7.28
C GLU A 501 6.82 -29.82 -8.36
N ASN A 502 7.49 -29.63 -9.49
CA ASN A 502 6.98 -28.87 -10.63
C ASN A 502 7.24 -29.67 -11.91
N ILE A 503 6.33 -29.53 -12.88
CA ILE A 503 6.49 -30.08 -14.23
C ILE A 503 6.91 -28.95 -15.16
N TYR A 504 7.94 -29.20 -15.97
CA TYR A 504 8.44 -28.27 -16.97
C TYR A 504 8.39 -28.92 -18.36
N ILE A 505 8.53 -28.13 -19.43
CA ILE A 505 8.65 -28.58 -20.82
C ILE A 505 9.89 -27.99 -21.48
N ALA A 506 10.62 -28.82 -22.21
CA ALA A 506 11.72 -28.43 -23.10
C ALA A 506 11.61 -29.17 -24.44
N GLY A 507 12.18 -28.61 -25.50
CA GLY A 507 12.00 -29.11 -26.87
C GLY A 507 12.99 -28.57 -27.88
N SER A 508 12.87 -29.01 -29.13
CA SER A 508 13.84 -28.83 -30.21
C SER A 508 13.88 -27.44 -30.85
N VAL A 509 13.05 -26.51 -30.39
CA VAL A 509 12.96 -25.15 -30.91
C VAL A 509 13.23 -24.15 -29.79
N ASP A 510 13.62 -22.94 -30.16
CA ASP A 510 13.99 -21.88 -29.22
C ASP A 510 12.85 -21.53 -28.25
N ALA A 511 11.61 -21.49 -28.76
CA ALA A 511 10.41 -21.30 -27.94
C ALA A 511 10.18 -22.40 -26.89
N LEU A 512 10.87 -23.54 -26.99
CA LEU A 512 10.91 -24.63 -26.00
C LEU A 512 12.33 -24.86 -25.47
N SER A 513 13.19 -23.84 -25.53
CA SER A 513 14.51 -23.82 -24.88
C SER A 513 15.56 -24.77 -25.48
N ASN A 514 15.44 -25.21 -26.75
CA ASN A 514 16.45 -26.00 -27.47
C ASN A 514 17.03 -27.19 -26.66
N TRP A 515 16.16 -27.97 -26.01
CA TRP A 515 16.49 -29.09 -25.12
C TRP A 515 17.25 -28.74 -23.84
N SER A 516 17.38 -27.47 -23.47
CA SER A 516 18.01 -27.06 -22.22
C SER A 516 17.12 -27.39 -21.01
N PRO A 517 17.55 -28.28 -20.09
CA PRO A 517 16.80 -28.56 -18.87
C PRO A 517 16.84 -27.40 -17.87
N ASP A 518 17.91 -26.59 -17.88
CA ASP A 518 18.09 -25.44 -16.98
C ASP A 518 17.12 -24.28 -17.32
N ASN A 519 16.68 -24.21 -18.58
CA ASN A 519 15.79 -23.16 -19.08
C ASN A 519 14.40 -23.70 -19.48
N ALA A 520 14.03 -24.90 -19.02
CA ALA A 520 12.75 -25.50 -19.37
C ALA A 520 11.58 -24.67 -18.82
N LEU A 521 10.48 -24.61 -19.57
CA LEU A 521 9.33 -23.77 -19.25
C LEU A 521 8.43 -24.44 -18.21
N LEU A 522 8.09 -23.73 -17.13
CA LEU A 522 7.23 -24.24 -16.06
C LEU A 522 5.77 -24.35 -16.50
N LEU A 523 5.13 -25.49 -16.26
CA LEU A 523 3.70 -25.66 -16.47
C LEU A 523 2.90 -25.18 -15.25
N SER A 524 1.70 -24.66 -15.51
CA SER A 524 0.73 -24.29 -14.47
C SER A 524 -0.03 -25.50 -13.95
N SER A 525 -0.16 -25.61 -12.62
CA SER A 525 -0.95 -26.64 -11.93
C SER A 525 -2.42 -26.24 -11.68
N THR A 526 -2.92 -25.16 -12.29
CA THR A 526 -4.28 -24.63 -12.01
C THR A 526 -5.38 -25.69 -12.10
N ASN A 527 -5.24 -26.67 -13.00
CA ASN A 527 -6.22 -27.73 -13.24
C ASN A 527 -5.72 -29.12 -12.77
N TYR A 528 -4.94 -29.18 -11.69
CA TYR A 528 -4.32 -30.40 -11.17
C TYR A 528 -5.31 -31.59 -11.09
N PRO A 529 -4.94 -32.80 -11.56
CA PRO A 529 -3.59 -33.27 -11.93
C PRO A 529 -3.14 -32.89 -13.35
N ASN A 530 -3.91 -32.07 -14.08
CA ASN A 530 -3.51 -31.55 -15.38
C ASN A 530 -2.66 -30.30 -15.24
N TRP A 531 -1.44 -30.39 -15.72
CA TRP A 531 -0.48 -29.31 -15.85
C TRP A 531 -0.59 -28.72 -17.25
N SER A 532 -0.54 -27.40 -17.41
CA SER A 532 -0.67 -26.79 -18.73
C SER A 532 0.17 -25.53 -18.94
N ILE A 533 0.58 -25.30 -20.19
CA ILE A 533 1.25 -24.08 -20.63
C ILE A 533 0.89 -23.80 -22.09
N THR A 534 0.70 -22.53 -22.45
CA THR A 534 0.51 -22.10 -23.84
C THR A 534 1.78 -21.41 -24.33
N VAL A 535 2.36 -21.92 -25.43
CA VAL A 535 3.61 -21.42 -26.01
C VAL A 535 3.38 -21.09 -27.49
N ASN A 536 3.89 -19.94 -27.94
CA ASN A 536 3.85 -19.56 -29.35
C ASN A 536 4.99 -20.25 -30.11
N LEU A 537 4.65 -21.20 -30.99
CA LEU A 537 5.62 -21.98 -31.78
C LEU A 537 5.61 -21.53 -33.26
N PRO A 538 6.72 -21.60 -34.00
CA PRO A 538 6.74 -21.27 -35.42
C PRO A 538 5.75 -22.13 -36.23
N ALA A 539 4.89 -21.49 -37.03
CA ALA A 539 3.92 -22.16 -37.89
C ALA A 539 4.61 -23.07 -38.92
N GLY A 540 4.06 -24.25 -39.16
CA GLY A 540 4.58 -25.19 -40.16
C GLY A 540 5.92 -25.86 -39.81
N THR A 541 6.40 -25.73 -38.58
CA THR A 541 7.67 -26.33 -38.11
C THR A 541 7.41 -27.63 -37.35
N ALA A 542 8.17 -28.69 -37.65
CA ALA A 542 8.15 -29.91 -36.86
C ALA A 542 8.86 -29.67 -35.51
N VAL A 543 8.15 -29.83 -34.40
CA VAL A 543 8.65 -29.60 -33.04
C VAL A 543 8.69 -30.92 -32.26
N GLN A 544 9.83 -31.21 -31.63
CA GLN A 544 9.95 -32.29 -30.63
C GLN A 544 9.98 -31.67 -29.23
N TYR A 545 9.39 -32.33 -28.23
CA TYR A 545 9.36 -31.84 -26.85
C TYR A 545 9.36 -33.00 -25.84
N LYS A 546 9.69 -32.71 -24.59
CA LYS A 546 9.52 -33.59 -23.42
C LYS A 546 9.10 -32.78 -22.20
N PHE A 547 8.26 -33.37 -21.36
CA PHE A 547 8.06 -32.90 -20.00
C PHE A 547 9.19 -33.39 -19.11
N ILE A 548 9.64 -32.54 -18.19
CA ILE A 548 10.71 -32.84 -17.24
C ILE A 548 10.27 -32.52 -15.81
N GLN A 549 10.71 -33.35 -14.87
CA GLN A 549 10.53 -33.15 -13.43
C GLN A 549 11.93 -33.23 -12.79
N PRO A 550 12.45 -32.12 -12.22
CA PRO A 550 13.75 -32.14 -11.56
C PRO A 550 13.72 -32.99 -10.29
N LEU A 551 14.61 -33.97 -10.19
CA LEU A 551 14.83 -34.72 -8.96
C LEU A 551 15.62 -33.86 -7.97
N LYS A 552 15.11 -33.66 -6.74
CA LYS A 552 15.83 -32.94 -5.68
C LYS A 552 17.12 -33.68 -5.33
N HIS A 553 18.27 -33.22 -5.82
CA HIS A 553 19.56 -33.57 -5.26
C HIS A 553 19.91 -32.63 -4.11
N PHE A 554 20.08 -33.22 -2.92
CA PHE A 554 20.71 -32.58 -1.76
C PHE A 554 22.11 -32.07 -2.16
N ARG A 555 22.30 -30.74 -2.18
CA ARG A 555 23.64 -30.13 -2.06
C ARG A 555 23.66 -29.16 -0.87
N HIS A 556 24.55 -29.49 0.05
CA HIS A 556 24.96 -28.75 1.23
C HIS A 556 25.77 -27.50 0.87
N SER A 557 25.41 -26.33 1.43
CA SER A 557 26.26 -25.16 1.80
C SER A 557 25.35 -23.92 1.90
N LEU A 558 25.44 -22.93 2.80
CA LEU A 558 26.21 -22.56 4.00
C LEU A 558 25.40 -21.38 4.63
N LEU A 559 25.35 -21.31 5.96
CA LEU A 559 25.04 -20.20 6.91
C LEU A 559 24.21 -18.95 6.48
N PRO A 560 23.26 -18.46 7.32
CA PRO A 560 22.59 -17.17 7.14
C PRO A 560 23.28 -16.01 7.87
N ASP A 561 23.48 -14.88 7.18
CA ASP A 561 23.85 -13.61 7.80
C ASP A 561 22.61 -12.92 8.41
N PHE A 562 22.71 -12.60 9.69
CA PHE A 562 21.78 -11.71 10.41
C PHE A 562 22.16 -10.25 10.16
N GLN A 563 21.21 -9.41 9.75
CA GLN A 563 21.28 -7.96 9.96
C GLN A 563 20.06 -7.46 10.72
N LEU A 564 20.34 -6.82 11.86
CA LEU A 564 19.39 -6.12 12.71
C LEU A 564 18.74 -4.95 11.94
N LEU A 565 17.41 -4.87 11.97
CA LEU A 565 16.66 -3.67 11.60
C LEU A 565 16.36 -2.85 12.86
N SER A 566 16.83 -1.60 12.88
CA SER A 566 16.55 -0.60 13.91
C SER A 566 15.12 -0.05 13.81
N MET A 567 14.54 0.28 14.96
CA MET A 567 13.17 0.74 15.15
C MET A 567 12.95 2.27 14.96
N SER A 568 11.74 2.59 14.47
CA SER A 568 10.90 3.82 14.61
C SER A 568 11.24 5.06 13.76
N GLU A 569 10.31 5.87 13.20
CA GLU A 569 8.89 6.19 13.48
C GLU A 569 8.10 6.35 12.15
N HIS A 570 6.86 5.89 11.87
CA HIS A 570 5.52 5.95 12.51
C HIS A 570 4.79 7.33 12.36
N VAL A 571 3.55 7.55 11.87
CA VAL A 571 2.46 6.70 11.32
C VAL A 571 1.13 7.50 11.17
N ILE A 572 0.26 7.17 10.19
CA ILE A 572 -1.22 7.00 10.32
C ILE A 572 -1.67 6.12 9.13
N ARG A 573 -1.76 4.79 9.33
CA ARG A 573 -2.60 3.90 8.53
C ARG A 573 -3.37 3.00 9.49
N ALA A 574 -4.67 2.86 9.24
CA ALA A 574 -5.41 1.72 9.76
C ALA A 574 -4.65 0.46 9.31
N LEU A 575 -4.22 -0.35 10.28
CA LEU A 575 -3.47 -1.57 10.01
C LEU A 575 -4.33 -2.50 9.16
N GLU A 576 -3.77 -2.91 8.01
CA GLU A 576 -4.37 -3.94 7.18
C GLU A 576 -4.40 -5.26 7.97
N ALA A 577 -5.51 -5.98 7.89
CA ALA A 577 -5.65 -7.28 8.52
C ALA A 577 -4.61 -8.25 7.94
N VAL A 578 -3.80 -8.85 8.81
CA VAL A 578 -2.73 -9.76 8.39
C VAL A 578 -3.34 -11.12 8.13
N HIS A 579 -3.06 -11.68 6.96
CA HIS A 579 -3.55 -13.00 6.56
C HIS A 579 -2.37 -13.85 6.16
N ARG A 580 -2.25 -15.05 6.73
CA ARG A 580 -1.18 -15.96 6.31
C ARG A 580 -1.58 -16.74 5.08
N SER A 581 -0.61 -16.90 4.19
CA SER A 581 -0.80 -17.59 2.91
C SER A 581 -1.35 -19.00 3.14
N GLY A 582 -2.52 -19.30 2.58
CA GLY A 582 -3.18 -20.60 2.69
C GLY A 582 -4.25 -20.71 3.79
N GLN A 583 -4.41 -19.71 4.66
CA GLN A 583 -5.47 -19.68 5.68
C GLN A 583 -6.74 -19.00 5.17
N LYS A 584 -7.89 -19.35 5.76
CA LYS A 584 -9.17 -18.73 5.40
C LYS A 584 -9.22 -17.28 5.89
N ALA A 585 -9.53 -16.37 4.98
CA ALA A 585 -9.69 -14.93 5.27
C ALA A 585 -11.11 -14.53 5.72
N TYR A 586 -12.06 -15.47 5.70
CA TYR A 586 -13.46 -15.22 6.06
C TYR A 586 -14.11 -16.47 6.64
N GLY A 587 -15.15 -16.26 7.46
CA GLY A 587 -15.97 -17.33 8.02
C GLY A 587 -17.28 -16.80 8.61
N PHE A 588 -17.81 -17.45 9.64
CA PHE A 588 -19.12 -17.11 10.21
C PHE A 588 -19.21 -15.66 10.72
N TRP A 589 -18.12 -15.13 11.30
CA TRP A 589 -18.08 -13.76 11.85
C TRP A 589 -17.75 -12.68 10.82
N GLY A 590 -17.73 -13.02 9.53
CA GLY A 590 -17.37 -12.13 8.44
C GLY A 590 -15.90 -12.23 8.08
N ASN A 591 -15.34 -11.14 7.56
CA ASN A 591 -13.93 -11.07 7.18
C ASN A 591 -13.04 -10.99 8.43
N HIS A 592 -11.90 -11.67 8.37
CA HIS A 592 -10.83 -11.49 9.35
C HIS A 592 -10.35 -10.04 9.28
N THR A 593 -10.46 -9.31 10.40
CA THR A 593 -10.08 -7.89 10.49
C THR A 593 -8.94 -7.64 11.46
N ALA A 594 -8.57 -8.61 12.29
CA ALA A 594 -7.48 -8.48 13.24
C ALA A 594 -6.14 -8.25 12.55
N THR A 595 -5.25 -7.57 13.26
CA THR A 595 -3.93 -7.15 12.76
C THR A 595 -2.87 -8.23 12.91
N ILE A 596 -3.27 -9.41 13.43
CA ILE A 596 -2.41 -10.55 13.75
C ILE A 596 -3.19 -11.83 13.42
N ASP A 597 -2.56 -12.76 12.73
CA ASP A 597 -3.06 -14.12 12.42
C ASP A 597 -2.15 -15.14 13.13
N TRP A 598 -2.68 -15.92 14.07
CA TRP A 598 -1.88 -16.81 14.95
C TRP A 598 -1.70 -18.19 14.33
N CYS A 599 -0.70 -18.97 14.76
CA CYS A 599 -0.29 -20.26 14.15
C CYS A 599 -1.37 -21.34 13.95
N GLU A 600 -2.56 -21.14 14.49
CA GLU A 600 -3.71 -21.99 14.26
C GLU A 600 -4.39 -21.75 12.90
N ASP A 601 -4.91 -22.80 12.27
CA ASP A 601 -5.63 -22.68 11.00
C ASP A 601 -7.10 -22.30 11.20
N ASN A 602 -7.51 -21.24 10.51
CA ASN A 602 -8.83 -20.63 10.66
C ASN A 602 -9.98 -21.54 10.20
N TYR A 603 -11.00 -21.68 11.06
CA TYR A 603 -12.25 -22.42 10.82
C TYR A 603 -12.02 -23.87 10.37
N THR A 604 -11.11 -24.57 11.06
CA THR A 604 -10.77 -25.98 10.78
C THR A 604 -11.56 -26.97 11.63
N HIS A 605 -11.86 -26.66 12.90
CA HIS A 605 -12.64 -27.55 13.79
C HIS A 605 -14.14 -27.26 13.83
N THR A 606 -14.55 -26.03 13.50
CA THR A 606 -15.95 -25.56 13.46
C THR A 606 -16.05 -24.30 12.61
N GLN A 607 -17.20 -24.11 11.97
CA GLN A 607 -17.48 -22.89 11.22
C GLN A 607 -17.73 -21.68 12.13
N TYR A 608 -18.00 -21.89 13.42
CA TYR A 608 -18.37 -20.83 14.37
C TYR A 608 -17.21 -20.31 15.21
N ILE A 609 -16.07 -21.00 15.24
CA ILE A 609 -14.88 -20.60 16.00
C ILE A 609 -13.72 -20.53 15.01
N ALA A 610 -13.14 -19.34 14.87
CA ALA A 610 -12.03 -19.12 13.95
C ALA A 610 -10.79 -19.92 14.38
N GLU A 611 -10.34 -19.79 15.62
CA GLU A 611 -9.21 -20.56 16.16
C GLU A 611 -9.66 -21.39 17.37
N TRP A 612 -9.83 -22.70 17.19
CA TRP A 612 -10.41 -23.59 18.20
C TRP A 612 -9.56 -23.70 19.46
N TYR A 613 -8.28 -24.07 19.35
CA TYR A 613 -7.39 -24.28 20.49
C TYR A 613 -7.09 -22.97 21.22
N ASN A 614 -6.85 -21.89 20.49
CA ASN A 614 -6.67 -20.55 21.08
C ASN A 614 -7.94 -20.07 21.80
N THR A 615 -9.12 -20.41 21.31
CA THR A 615 -10.39 -20.10 22.00
C THR A 615 -10.58 -20.91 23.27
N VAL A 616 -10.51 -22.26 23.21
CA VAL A 616 -10.85 -23.11 24.36
C VAL A 616 -9.81 -23.06 25.49
N SER A 617 -8.55 -22.76 25.17
CA SER A 617 -7.47 -22.59 26.16
C SER A 617 -7.70 -21.41 27.12
N ASN A 618 -8.61 -20.49 26.79
CA ASN A 618 -9.01 -19.40 27.68
C ASN A 618 -10.00 -19.81 28.78
N ILE A 619 -10.67 -20.97 28.68
CA ILE A 619 -11.67 -21.39 29.68
C ILE A 619 -11.04 -21.60 31.08
N PRO A 620 -9.90 -22.31 31.24
CA PRO A 620 -9.23 -22.40 32.53
C PRO A 620 -8.76 -21.04 33.06
N PHE A 621 -8.31 -20.14 32.19
CA PHE A 621 -7.89 -18.78 32.55
C PHE A 621 -9.05 -18.01 33.22
N ILE A 622 -10.25 -18.07 32.63
CA ILE A 622 -11.46 -17.44 33.18
C ILE A 622 -11.81 -18.05 34.55
N ALA A 623 -11.81 -19.38 34.66
CA ALA A 623 -12.16 -20.08 35.89
C ALA A 623 -11.22 -19.72 37.05
N LEU A 624 -9.91 -19.61 36.80
CA LEU A 624 -8.92 -19.22 37.80
C LEU A 624 -9.14 -17.78 38.31
N GLY A 625 -9.47 -16.84 37.41
CA GLY A 625 -9.81 -15.46 37.79
C GLY A 625 -11.05 -15.38 38.66
N LEU A 626 -12.13 -16.06 38.27
CA LEU A 626 -13.37 -16.10 39.06
C LEU A 626 -13.16 -16.76 40.42
N TYR A 627 -12.37 -17.83 40.48
CA TYR A 627 -12.02 -18.50 41.74
C TYR A 627 -11.30 -17.56 42.71
N GLY A 628 -10.27 -16.84 42.26
CA GLY A 628 -9.55 -15.90 43.11
C GLY A 628 -10.40 -14.69 43.53
N ALA A 629 -11.27 -14.20 42.64
CA ALA A 629 -12.20 -13.11 42.94
C ALA A 629 -13.23 -13.52 44.00
N TYR A 630 -13.78 -14.73 43.89
CA TYR A 630 -14.73 -15.29 44.85
C TYR A 630 -14.14 -15.32 46.27
N TYR A 631 -12.96 -15.95 46.44
CA TYR A 631 -12.34 -16.02 47.77
C TYR A 631 -11.95 -14.63 48.29
N SER A 632 -11.46 -13.73 47.44
CA SER A 632 -11.16 -12.36 47.85
C SER A 632 -12.41 -11.60 48.36
N LEU A 633 -13.60 -11.87 47.80
CA LEU A 633 -14.84 -11.21 48.21
C LEU A 633 -15.47 -11.82 49.47
N VAL A 634 -15.29 -13.13 49.66
CA VAL A 634 -15.84 -13.89 50.79
C VAL A 634 -14.95 -13.78 52.03
N GLU A 635 -13.65 -13.92 51.86
CA GLU A 635 -12.70 -14.04 52.98
C GLU A 635 -12.26 -12.67 53.52
N ILE A 636 -12.20 -11.64 52.66
CA ILE A 636 -11.71 -10.32 53.06
C ILE A 636 -12.90 -9.42 53.48
N PRO A 637 -12.88 -8.85 54.70
CA PRO A 637 -13.93 -7.94 55.15
C PRO A 637 -14.10 -6.71 54.24
N SER A 638 -15.32 -6.18 54.15
CA SER A 638 -15.62 -4.96 53.38
C SER A 638 -14.85 -3.73 53.91
N ALA A 639 -14.67 -3.66 55.23
CA ALA A 639 -13.88 -2.63 55.92
C ALA A 639 -12.42 -2.60 55.47
N MET A 640 -11.87 -3.73 55.02
CA MET A 640 -10.50 -3.84 54.50
C MET A 640 -10.43 -3.59 52.98
N HIS A 641 -11.45 -2.96 52.40
CA HIS A 641 -11.53 -2.64 50.98
C HIS A 641 -11.37 -3.87 50.08
N ARG A 642 -12.07 -4.98 50.39
CA ARG A 642 -12.00 -6.28 49.66
C ARG A 642 -11.96 -6.20 48.13
N TRP A 643 -12.61 -5.20 47.53
CA TRP A 643 -12.57 -4.96 46.08
C TRP A 643 -11.17 -4.67 45.53
N ARG A 644 -10.25 -4.12 46.32
CA ARG A 644 -8.83 -3.96 45.96
C ARG A 644 -8.16 -5.29 45.62
N PHE A 645 -8.54 -6.35 46.33
CA PHE A 645 -7.96 -7.69 46.19
C PHE A 645 -8.75 -8.54 45.20
N ALA A 646 -10.06 -8.33 45.12
CA ALA A 646 -10.93 -9.02 44.16
C ALA A 646 -10.79 -8.49 42.72
N ALA A 647 -10.58 -7.19 42.52
CA ALA A 647 -10.56 -6.57 41.20
C ALA A 647 -9.46 -7.11 40.26
N PRO A 648 -8.20 -7.34 40.70
CA PRO A 648 -7.20 -7.99 39.86
C PRO A 648 -7.60 -9.39 39.39
N HIS A 649 -8.24 -10.19 40.25
CA HIS A 649 -8.70 -11.53 39.91
C HIS A 649 -9.89 -11.49 38.95
N PHE A 650 -10.81 -10.54 39.14
CA PHE A 650 -11.90 -10.31 38.20
C PHE A 650 -11.37 -9.83 36.84
N GLY A 651 -10.38 -8.94 36.83
CA GLY A 651 -9.72 -8.48 35.61
C GLY A 651 -9.03 -9.62 34.85
N ILE A 652 -8.43 -10.59 35.55
CA ILE A 652 -7.89 -11.83 34.96
C ILE A 652 -9.00 -12.59 34.22
N ALA A 653 -10.18 -12.74 34.83
CA ALA A 653 -11.32 -13.40 34.17
C ALA A 653 -11.81 -12.62 32.92
N CYS A 654 -11.80 -11.28 32.97
CA CYS A 654 -12.15 -10.45 31.83
C CYS A 654 -11.16 -10.59 30.66
N VAL A 655 -9.85 -10.68 30.93
CA VAL A 655 -8.84 -10.94 29.89
C VAL A 655 -9.12 -12.28 29.22
N GLY A 656 -9.33 -13.35 29.99
CA GLY A 656 -9.63 -14.66 29.42
C GLY A 656 -10.92 -14.67 28.59
N LEU A 657 -11.98 -13.99 29.05
CA LEU A 657 -13.24 -13.89 28.31
C LEU A 657 -13.07 -13.11 27.00
N GLY A 658 -12.32 -12.02 27.02
CA GLY A 658 -12.12 -11.22 25.84
C GLY A 658 -11.18 -11.87 24.83
N SER A 659 -10.12 -12.54 25.29
CA SER A 659 -9.25 -13.39 24.46
C SER A 659 -10.04 -14.54 23.82
N PHE A 660 -10.95 -15.18 24.57
CA PHE A 660 -11.87 -16.18 24.02
C PHE A 660 -12.70 -15.62 22.86
N ILE A 661 -13.31 -14.43 23.04
CA ILE A 661 -14.13 -13.79 22.00
C ILE A 661 -13.26 -13.38 20.80
N PHE A 662 -12.06 -12.87 21.05
CA PHE A 662 -11.11 -12.51 20.00
C PHE A 662 -10.75 -13.72 19.14
N HIS A 663 -10.24 -14.82 19.72
CA HIS A 663 -9.85 -16.01 18.96
C HIS A 663 -11.04 -16.73 18.31
N ALA A 664 -12.25 -16.59 18.86
CA ALA A 664 -13.45 -17.12 18.22
C ALA A 664 -13.84 -16.36 16.94
N THR A 665 -13.50 -15.06 16.86
CA THR A 665 -14.02 -14.14 15.83
C THR A 665 -12.97 -13.56 14.89
N LEU A 666 -11.71 -13.46 15.34
CA LEU A 666 -10.60 -12.72 14.74
C LEU A 666 -10.99 -11.29 14.30
N ASN A 667 -11.78 -10.60 15.12
CA ASN A 667 -12.18 -9.22 14.84
C ASN A 667 -11.22 -8.22 15.49
N TRP A 668 -10.86 -7.16 14.75
CA TRP A 668 -9.97 -6.11 15.25
C TRP A 668 -10.47 -5.46 16.55
N TYR A 669 -11.77 -5.16 16.62
CA TYR A 669 -12.36 -4.61 17.83
C TYR A 669 -12.27 -5.58 19.02
N ALA A 670 -12.37 -6.88 18.78
CA ALA A 670 -12.19 -7.89 19.82
C ALA A 670 -10.72 -8.00 20.25
N GLN A 671 -9.77 -7.97 19.29
CA GLN A 671 -8.33 -7.91 19.57
C GLN A 671 -8.00 -6.73 20.50
N VAL A 672 -8.37 -5.52 20.10
CA VAL A 672 -7.96 -4.30 20.81
C VAL A 672 -8.74 -4.11 22.11
N LEU A 673 -10.08 -4.15 22.06
CA LEU A 673 -10.92 -3.76 23.20
C LEU A 673 -11.13 -4.90 24.21
N LEU A 674 -11.07 -6.15 23.77
CA LEU A 674 -11.40 -7.30 24.61
C LEU A 674 -10.18 -8.15 24.99
N ASP A 675 -9.12 -8.18 24.19
CA ASP A 675 -7.91 -8.93 24.53
C ASP A 675 -6.79 -8.01 25.06
N GLU A 676 -6.29 -7.10 24.22
CA GLU A 676 -5.11 -6.29 24.52
C GLU A 676 -5.33 -5.22 25.59
N MET A 677 -6.42 -4.45 25.50
CA MET A 677 -6.69 -3.42 26.51
C MET A 677 -6.96 -4.01 27.90
N PRO A 678 -7.79 -5.05 28.08
CA PRO A 678 -8.00 -5.64 29.40
C PRO A 678 -6.71 -6.08 30.11
N MET A 679 -5.68 -6.52 29.38
CA MET A 679 -4.36 -6.81 29.94
C MET A 679 -3.70 -5.58 30.61
N ILE A 680 -3.83 -4.39 30.00
CA ILE A 680 -3.34 -3.13 30.58
C ILE A 680 -4.15 -2.73 31.83
N TYR A 681 -5.48 -2.88 31.78
CA TYR A 681 -6.35 -2.52 32.90
C TYR A 681 -6.11 -3.43 34.11
N VAL A 682 -6.03 -4.75 33.94
CA VAL A 682 -5.79 -5.67 35.07
C VAL A 682 -4.41 -5.44 35.69
N SER A 683 -3.37 -5.20 34.88
CA SER A 683 -2.04 -4.90 35.41
C SER A 683 -2.01 -3.57 36.16
N SER A 684 -2.82 -2.59 35.74
CA SER A 684 -3.02 -1.34 36.50
C SER A 684 -3.74 -1.58 37.83
N MET A 685 -4.70 -2.51 37.88
CA MET A 685 -5.33 -2.93 39.15
C MET A 685 -4.32 -3.61 40.08
N VAL A 686 -3.41 -4.44 39.55
CA VAL A 686 -2.31 -5.03 40.33
C VAL A 686 -1.34 -3.96 40.83
N LEU A 687 -1.00 -2.95 40.02
CA LEU A 687 -0.22 -1.80 40.49
C LEU A 687 -0.91 -1.12 41.68
N TYR A 688 -2.22 -0.87 41.59
CA TYR A 688 -2.95 -0.27 42.71
C TYR A 688 -2.93 -1.17 43.94
N LEU A 689 -3.09 -2.49 43.77
CA LEU A 689 -2.96 -3.46 44.84
C LEU A 689 -1.62 -3.33 45.57
N VAL A 690 -0.49 -3.17 44.88
CA VAL A 690 0.85 -3.15 45.50
C VAL A 690 1.37 -1.76 45.91
N PHE A 691 0.76 -0.69 45.39
CA PHE A 691 1.13 0.71 45.70
C PHE A 691 0.24 1.38 46.73
N ALA A 692 -1.02 0.98 46.87
CA ALA A 692 -1.88 1.57 47.89
C ALA A 692 -1.35 1.26 49.31
N PRO A 693 -1.52 2.18 50.28
CA PRO A 693 -1.17 1.95 51.68
C PRO A 693 -1.84 0.68 52.20
N THR A 694 -1.18 -0.03 53.11
CA THR A 694 -1.61 -1.36 53.55
C THR A 694 -3.05 -1.38 54.07
N ASP A 695 -3.42 -0.40 54.92
CA ASP A 695 -4.73 -0.35 55.60
C ASP A 695 -5.72 0.66 55.02
N GLY A 696 -5.43 1.21 53.84
CA GLY A 696 -6.21 2.31 53.29
C GLY A 696 -6.57 2.11 51.82
N SER A 697 -7.62 2.81 51.39
CA SER A 697 -8.01 2.84 49.97
C SER A 697 -7.04 3.62 49.06
N GLY A 698 -5.85 4.01 49.51
CA GLY A 698 -4.96 4.88 48.74
C GLY A 698 -5.49 6.30 48.55
N SER A 699 -4.58 7.25 48.30
CA SER A 699 -4.98 8.63 48.08
C SER A 699 -5.79 8.76 46.79
N LEU A 700 -6.68 9.76 46.72
CA LEU A 700 -7.40 10.08 45.48
C LEU A 700 -6.43 10.33 44.32
N LYS A 701 -5.27 10.95 44.61
CA LYS A 701 -4.18 11.15 43.63
C LYS A 701 -3.64 9.82 43.09
N LEU A 702 -3.45 8.81 43.94
CA LEU A 702 -3.00 7.49 43.51
C LEU A 702 -4.05 6.79 42.63
N LYS A 703 -5.33 6.86 43.01
CA LYS A 703 -6.44 6.29 42.22
C LYS A 703 -6.54 6.94 40.84
N ILE A 704 -6.51 8.28 40.78
CA ILE A 704 -6.53 9.04 39.53
C ILE A 704 -5.28 8.71 38.69
N GLY A 705 -4.10 8.70 39.31
CA GLY A 705 -2.85 8.39 38.62
C GLY A 705 -2.90 7.01 37.97
N ILE A 706 -3.25 5.97 38.73
CA ILE A 706 -3.31 4.60 38.22
C ILE A 706 -4.43 4.41 37.20
N ALA A 707 -5.58 5.07 37.34
CA ALA A 707 -6.67 5.00 36.35
C ALA A 707 -6.35 5.78 35.06
N SER A 708 -5.59 6.87 35.15
CA SER A 708 -5.24 7.71 33.99
C SER A 708 -4.33 6.99 33.00
N VAL A 709 -3.46 6.08 33.47
CA VAL A 709 -2.53 5.32 32.62
C VAL A 709 -3.26 4.41 31.61
N PRO A 710 -4.12 3.46 32.01
CA PRO A 710 -4.84 2.60 31.07
C PRO A 710 -5.79 3.41 30.16
N LEU A 711 -6.45 4.45 30.69
CA LEU A 711 -7.32 5.33 29.88
C LEU A 711 -6.55 6.06 28.78
N THR A 712 -5.38 6.61 29.12
CA THR A 712 -4.51 7.29 28.15
C THR A 712 -4.00 6.31 27.11
N ILE A 713 -3.54 5.12 27.54
CA ILE A 713 -3.10 4.06 26.63
C ILE A 713 -4.25 3.65 25.70
N THR A 714 -5.49 3.51 26.19
CA THR A 714 -6.66 3.21 25.35
C THR A 714 -6.88 4.29 24.29
N VAL A 715 -6.87 5.57 24.66
CA VAL A 715 -7.06 6.67 23.69
C VAL A 715 -5.93 6.70 22.66
N VAL A 716 -4.68 6.56 23.10
CA VAL A 716 -3.50 6.52 22.22
C VAL A 716 -3.60 5.33 21.28
N TYR A 717 -3.95 4.15 21.78
CA TYR A 717 -3.96 2.93 20.98
C TYR A 717 -5.13 2.89 19.99
N LEU A 718 -6.30 3.42 20.34
CA LEU A 718 -7.40 3.60 19.39
C LEU A 718 -7.08 4.62 18.29
N LYS A 719 -6.20 5.58 18.55
CA LYS A 719 -5.74 6.58 17.57
C LYS A 719 -4.56 6.10 16.74
N PHE A 720 -3.69 5.29 17.34
CA PHE A 720 -2.45 4.77 16.76
C PHE A 720 -2.39 3.25 17.02
N PRO A 721 -3.02 2.42 16.19
CA PRO A 721 -3.31 1.04 16.54
C PRO A 721 -2.12 0.06 16.46
N TYR A 722 -0.87 0.51 16.64
CA TYR A 722 0.34 -0.32 16.50
C TYR A 722 0.50 -1.32 17.65
N PRO A 723 0.50 -2.64 17.41
CA PRO A 723 0.61 -3.64 18.47
C PRO A 723 1.83 -3.46 19.39
N VAL A 724 2.90 -2.88 18.86
CA VAL A 724 4.12 -2.55 19.61
C VAL A 724 3.86 -1.55 20.75
N ILE A 725 2.91 -0.61 20.59
CA ILE A 725 2.55 0.36 21.64
C ILE A 725 1.96 -0.36 22.84
N HIS A 726 1.07 -1.32 22.60
CA HIS A 726 0.53 -2.17 23.66
C HIS A 726 1.65 -2.97 24.35
N GLN A 727 2.53 -3.63 23.57
CA GLN A 727 3.61 -4.45 24.11
C GLN A 727 4.58 -3.66 25.01
N LEU A 728 5.01 -2.47 24.58
CA LEU A 728 5.92 -1.62 25.35
C LEU A 728 5.26 -1.09 26.63
N CYS A 729 4.01 -0.63 26.53
CA CYS A 729 3.26 -0.16 27.69
C CYS A 729 3.02 -1.27 28.72
N PHE A 730 2.62 -2.45 28.24
CA PHE A 730 2.40 -3.63 29.09
C PHE A 730 3.70 -4.05 29.79
N ALA A 731 4.82 -4.13 29.06
CA ALA A 731 6.12 -4.45 29.64
C ALA A 731 6.54 -3.45 30.73
N GLY A 732 6.35 -2.14 30.50
CA GLY A 732 6.66 -1.10 31.48
C GLY A 732 5.85 -1.22 32.78
N ILE A 733 4.55 -1.55 32.66
CA ILE A 733 3.68 -1.80 33.82
C ILE A 733 4.15 -3.05 34.57
N MET A 734 4.44 -4.15 33.86
CA MET A 734 4.90 -5.40 34.47
C MET A 734 6.23 -5.24 35.21
N LEU A 735 7.18 -4.50 34.63
CA LEU A 735 8.45 -4.17 35.29
C LEU A 735 8.23 -3.32 36.55
N SER A 736 7.27 -2.40 36.52
CA SER A 736 6.92 -1.57 37.69
C SER A 736 6.32 -2.40 38.82
N ILE A 737 5.44 -3.36 38.50
CA ILE A 737 4.91 -4.34 39.45
C ILE A 737 6.04 -5.17 40.05
N GLY A 738 6.93 -5.71 39.20
CA GLY A 738 8.07 -6.51 39.62
C GLY A 738 9.00 -5.75 40.57
N TYR A 739 9.36 -4.51 40.21
CA TYR A 739 10.18 -3.63 41.04
C TYR A 739 9.53 -3.41 42.42
N ARG A 740 8.23 -3.11 42.45
CA ARG A 740 7.50 -2.88 43.70
C ARG A 740 7.41 -4.15 44.55
N LEU A 741 7.12 -5.30 43.95
CA LEU A 741 7.06 -6.59 44.65
C LEU A 741 8.42 -6.97 45.26
N VAL A 742 9.53 -6.74 44.54
CA VAL A 742 10.88 -6.94 45.10
C VAL A 742 11.11 -6.04 46.31
N GLY A 743 10.67 -4.77 46.25
CA GLY A 743 10.74 -3.85 47.38
C GLY A 743 9.91 -4.30 48.59
N LEU A 744 8.70 -4.83 48.36
CA LEU A 744 7.85 -5.38 49.42
C LEU A 744 8.46 -6.63 50.06
N ILE A 745 8.98 -7.56 49.26
CA ILE A 745 9.66 -8.78 49.73
C ILE A 745 10.92 -8.45 50.54
N ARG A 746 11.65 -7.40 50.16
CA ARG A 746 12.87 -6.95 50.87
C ARG A 746 12.59 -6.10 52.10
N ASN A 747 11.33 -5.75 52.37
CA ASN A 747 10.99 -4.87 53.48
C ASN A 747 11.06 -5.64 54.82
N PRO A 748 11.94 -5.25 55.75
CA PRO A 748 12.15 -5.97 57.00
C PRO A 748 10.95 -5.93 57.96
N LYS A 749 9.91 -5.14 57.67
CA LYS A 749 8.68 -5.06 58.47
C LYS A 749 7.70 -6.22 58.24
N HIS A 750 7.89 -7.04 57.21
CA HIS A 750 6.99 -8.16 56.92
C HIS A 750 7.36 -9.41 57.71
N ASN A 751 6.36 -10.23 58.06
CA ASN A 751 6.57 -11.53 58.71
C ASN A 751 7.39 -12.46 57.77
N PRO A 752 8.54 -13.02 58.22
CA PRO A 752 9.37 -13.91 57.41
C PRO A 752 8.63 -15.12 56.83
N GLY A 753 7.66 -15.69 57.56
CA GLY A 753 6.84 -16.81 57.07
C GLY A 753 5.92 -16.39 55.93
N ALA A 754 5.21 -15.27 56.08
CA ALA A 754 4.36 -14.72 55.04
C ALA A 754 5.15 -14.33 53.77
N ILE A 755 6.37 -13.81 53.93
CA ILE A 755 7.29 -13.54 52.80
C ILE A 755 7.64 -14.84 52.07
N PHE A 756 7.96 -15.92 52.79
CA PHE A 756 8.35 -17.19 52.18
C PHE A 756 7.23 -17.74 51.28
N ASP A 757 6.00 -17.81 51.81
CA ASP A 757 4.85 -18.35 51.09
C ASP A 757 4.46 -17.46 49.90
N ALA A 758 4.38 -16.14 50.09
CA ALA A 758 4.08 -15.20 49.02
C ALA A 758 5.14 -15.24 47.91
N LYS A 759 6.42 -15.28 48.29
CA LYS A 759 7.55 -15.28 47.36
C LYS A 759 7.56 -16.53 46.48
N TYR A 760 7.21 -17.70 47.01
CA TYR A 760 7.11 -18.93 46.23
C TYR A 760 6.12 -18.77 45.06
N TYR A 761 4.91 -18.28 45.32
CA TYR A 761 3.89 -18.11 44.28
C TYR A 761 4.20 -16.98 43.30
N ILE A 762 4.77 -15.87 43.78
CA ILE A 762 5.20 -14.77 42.92
C ILE A 762 6.31 -15.22 41.96
N ILE A 763 7.34 -15.92 42.45
CA ILE A 763 8.47 -16.38 41.62
C ILE A 763 8.00 -17.46 40.64
N THR A 764 7.25 -18.46 41.10
CA THR A 764 6.76 -19.52 40.22
C THR A 764 5.77 -18.99 39.18
N GLY A 765 4.95 -18.01 39.53
CA GLY A 765 4.08 -17.33 38.56
C GLY A 765 4.86 -16.51 37.53
N ALA A 766 5.91 -15.80 37.95
CA ALA A 766 6.80 -15.07 37.04
C ALA A 766 7.54 -16.02 36.08
N PHE A 767 8.02 -17.17 36.59
CA PHE A 767 8.64 -18.20 35.76
C PHE A 767 7.67 -18.74 34.69
N MET A 768 6.41 -19.01 35.06
CA MET A 768 5.38 -19.45 34.12
C MET A 768 5.14 -18.42 33.00
N PHE A 769 5.21 -17.13 33.32
CA PHE A 769 5.11 -16.05 32.33
C PHE A 769 6.28 -16.06 31.33
N ILE A 770 7.50 -16.25 31.81
CA ILE A 770 8.71 -16.32 30.97
C ILE A 770 8.66 -17.57 30.10
N LEU A 771 8.26 -18.71 30.67
CA LEU A 771 8.09 -19.96 29.93
C LEU A 771 7.03 -19.83 28.83
N ALA A 772 5.88 -19.24 29.16
CA ALA A 772 4.82 -18.95 28.20
C ALA A 772 5.34 -18.11 27.02
N PHE A 773 6.07 -17.04 27.32
CA PHE A 773 6.66 -16.16 26.31
C PHE A 773 7.63 -16.92 25.40
N GLY A 774 8.48 -17.79 25.98
CA GLY A 774 9.40 -18.63 25.22
C GLY A 774 8.68 -19.60 24.27
N ILE A 775 7.67 -20.31 24.76
CA ILE A 775 6.88 -21.27 23.97
C ILE A 775 6.16 -20.55 22.82
N TRP A 776 5.55 -19.40 23.08
CA TRP A 776 4.88 -18.61 22.06
C TRP A 776 5.83 -18.10 20.96
N ASN A 777 7.04 -17.65 21.32
CA ASN A 777 8.01 -17.22 20.32
C ASN A 777 8.54 -18.37 19.44
N ILE A 778 8.64 -19.58 19.99
CA ILE A 778 8.95 -20.79 19.21
C ILE A 778 7.82 -21.07 18.19
N ASP A 779 6.56 -20.91 18.60
CA ASP A 779 5.39 -21.07 17.72
C ASP A 779 5.43 -20.08 16.55
N ASN A 780 5.66 -18.80 16.84
CA ASN A 780 5.77 -17.75 15.81
C ASN A 780 6.92 -18.01 14.81
N THR A 781 8.06 -18.50 15.29
CA THR A 781 9.25 -18.73 14.44
C THR A 781 9.11 -19.97 13.56
N PHE A 782 8.51 -21.04 14.09
CA PHE A 782 8.41 -22.34 13.41
C PHE A 782 6.98 -22.65 12.95
N CYS A 783 6.19 -21.62 12.71
CA CYS A 783 4.78 -21.72 12.41
C CYS A 783 4.46 -22.63 11.22
N ASP A 784 5.16 -22.44 10.10
CA ASP A 784 4.98 -23.24 8.88
C ASP A 784 5.30 -24.73 9.11
N PHE A 785 6.29 -25.01 9.95
CA PHE A 785 6.66 -26.37 10.33
C PHE A 785 5.57 -27.02 11.17
N TRP A 786 5.05 -26.34 12.20
CA TRP A 786 3.98 -26.87 13.06
C TRP A 786 2.67 -27.06 12.31
N THR A 787 2.32 -26.12 11.43
CA THR A 787 1.16 -26.24 10.54
C THR A 787 1.31 -27.43 9.61
N MET A 788 2.47 -27.63 8.99
CA MET A 788 2.74 -28.82 8.17
C MET A 788 2.57 -30.13 8.97
N VAL A 789 3.13 -30.21 10.19
CA VAL A 789 3.01 -31.40 11.06
C VAL A 789 1.55 -31.69 11.39
N ARG A 790 0.78 -30.66 11.77
CA ARG A 790 -0.66 -30.77 12.06
C ARG A 790 -1.44 -31.21 10.82
N THR A 791 -1.23 -30.55 9.67
CA THR A 791 -1.93 -30.89 8.42
C THR A 791 -1.64 -32.31 7.95
N ARG A 792 -0.40 -32.81 8.08
CA ARG A 792 -0.03 -34.17 7.68
C ARG A 792 -0.68 -35.24 8.56
N LEU A 793 -0.79 -34.99 9.86
CA LEU A 793 -1.46 -35.90 10.78
C LEU A 793 -2.99 -35.83 10.68
N TRP A 794 -3.53 -34.69 10.24
CA TRP A 794 -4.97 -34.49 10.01
C TRP A 794 -5.45 -35.06 8.67
N LYS A 795 -4.61 -35.04 7.62
CA LYS A 795 -4.95 -35.55 6.27
C LYS A 795 -5.03 -37.08 6.15
N GLY A 796 -4.84 -37.82 7.23
CA GLY A 796 -5.07 -39.27 7.26
C GLY A 796 -6.55 -39.67 7.24
N GLU A 797 -7.47 -38.77 7.62
CA GLU A 797 -8.89 -39.12 7.80
C GLU A 797 -9.82 -37.91 7.58
N VAL A 798 -10.10 -37.49 6.34
CA VAL A 798 -11.33 -36.67 6.13
C VAL A 798 -11.89 -36.79 4.71
N GLY A 799 -13.09 -37.35 4.63
CA GLY A 799 -14.04 -37.14 3.53
C GLY A 799 -14.81 -35.81 3.69
N PRO A 800 -15.82 -35.54 2.83
CA PRO A 800 -16.46 -34.23 2.68
C PRO A 800 -17.50 -33.87 3.77
N SER A 801 -17.34 -34.36 4.99
CA SER A 801 -18.19 -33.99 6.12
C SER A 801 -17.39 -33.94 7.40
N PHE A 802 -17.68 -32.93 8.22
CA PHE A 802 -17.15 -32.66 9.55
C PHE A 802 -17.01 -33.94 10.40
N SER A 803 -15.90 -34.66 10.25
CA SER A 803 -15.56 -35.81 11.08
C SER A 803 -14.60 -35.38 12.17
N THR A 804 -14.85 -35.86 13.39
CA THR A 804 -14.02 -35.62 14.57
C THR A 804 -12.59 -36.12 14.32
N PRO A 805 -11.54 -35.32 14.59
CA PRO A 805 -10.16 -35.78 14.49
C PRO A 805 -9.92 -36.98 15.40
N SER A 806 -9.04 -37.89 14.97
CA SER A 806 -8.52 -38.95 15.84
C SER A 806 -7.91 -38.35 17.12
N LEU A 807 -7.93 -39.09 18.22
CA LEU A 807 -7.40 -38.62 19.52
C LEU A 807 -5.93 -38.18 19.40
N SER A 808 -5.14 -38.85 18.56
CA SER A 808 -3.75 -38.48 18.29
C SER A 808 -3.63 -37.15 17.54
N ALA A 809 -4.47 -36.89 16.53
CA ALA A 809 -4.50 -35.61 15.82
C ALA A 809 -4.98 -34.47 16.74
N ALA A 810 -5.97 -34.73 17.59
CA ALA A 810 -6.45 -33.77 18.57
C ALA A 810 -5.38 -33.43 19.63
N LEU A 811 -4.63 -34.43 20.12
CA LEU A 811 -3.52 -34.26 21.06
C LEU A 811 -2.34 -33.52 20.42
N VAL A 812 -1.95 -33.86 19.19
CA VAL A 812 -0.87 -33.16 18.50
C VAL A 812 -1.27 -31.72 18.19
N GLY A 813 -2.52 -31.49 17.76
CA GLY A 813 -3.08 -30.14 17.63
C GLY A 813 -2.95 -29.37 18.94
N ALA A 814 -3.42 -29.90 20.06
CA ALA A 814 -3.35 -29.21 21.35
C ALA A 814 -1.90 -28.96 21.84
N VAL A 815 -0.99 -29.91 21.67
CA VAL A 815 0.39 -29.81 22.16
C VAL A 815 1.23 -28.84 21.33
N THR A 816 0.96 -28.74 20.03
CA THR A 816 1.76 -27.91 19.09
C THR A 816 1.24 -26.49 18.92
N GLN A 817 0.15 -26.09 19.59
CA GLN A 817 -0.32 -24.69 19.58
C GLN A 817 0.34 -23.90 20.71
N GLY A 818 1.48 -23.27 20.41
CA GLY A 818 2.24 -22.53 21.42
C GLY A 818 1.50 -21.31 21.95
N HIS A 819 0.66 -20.65 21.13
CA HIS A 819 -0.23 -19.58 21.60
C HIS A 819 -1.33 -20.07 22.57
N ALA A 820 -1.84 -21.29 22.40
CA ALA A 820 -2.77 -21.88 23.37
C ALA A 820 -2.09 -22.17 24.72
N TRP A 821 -0.82 -22.61 24.72
CA TRP A 821 -0.02 -22.74 25.93
C TRP A 821 0.28 -21.41 26.60
N TRP A 822 0.41 -20.34 25.81
CA TRP A 822 0.53 -18.98 26.34
C TRP A 822 -0.67 -18.63 27.23
N HIS A 823 -1.91 -18.86 26.78
CA HIS A 823 -3.10 -18.59 27.60
C HIS A 823 -3.10 -19.37 28.93
N LEU A 824 -2.78 -20.67 28.89
CA LEU A 824 -2.80 -21.53 30.07
C LEU A 824 -1.76 -21.11 31.11
N LEU A 825 -0.51 -20.88 30.66
CA LEU A 825 0.60 -20.57 31.54
C LEU A 825 0.55 -19.13 32.06
N THR A 826 0.13 -18.18 31.23
CA THR A 826 -0.04 -16.78 31.68
C THR A 826 -1.22 -16.65 32.64
N GLY A 827 -2.36 -17.30 32.37
CA GLY A 827 -3.50 -17.28 33.28
C GLY A 827 -3.18 -17.87 34.65
N LEU A 828 -2.44 -18.99 34.65
CA LEU A 828 -1.93 -19.59 35.87
C LEU A 828 -0.92 -18.68 36.60
N GLY A 829 0.04 -18.12 35.86
CA GLY A 829 1.05 -17.21 36.40
C GLY A 829 0.43 -15.96 37.04
N CYS A 830 -0.51 -15.33 36.35
CA CYS A 830 -1.29 -14.18 36.83
C CYS A 830 -2.03 -14.49 38.14
N ALA A 831 -2.74 -15.61 38.19
CA ALA A 831 -3.51 -16.00 39.37
C ALA A 831 -2.60 -16.23 40.59
N ARG A 832 -1.43 -16.86 40.40
CA ARG A 832 -0.44 -17.07 41.47
C ARG A 832 0.16 -15.75 41.97
N ILE A 833 0.53 -14.85 41.05
CA ILE A 833 1.08 -13.54 41.40
C ILE A 833 0.03 -12.69 42.14
N ALA A 834 -1.22 -12.65 41.65
CA ALA A 834 -2.29 -11.86 42.25
C ALA A 834 -2.62 -12.35 43.68
N ALA A 835 -2.70 -13.67 43.89
CA ALA A 835 -2.92 -14.25 45.22
C ALA A 835 -1.73 -14.00 46.17
N GLY A 836 -0.49 -14.22 45.70
CA GLY A 836 0.71 -13.98 46.50
C GLY A 836 0.90 -12.51 46.87
N ALA A 837 0.64 -11.59 45.94
CA ALA A 837 0.67 -10.15 46.19
C ALA A 837 -0.44 -9.71 47.16
N SER A 838 -1.64 -10.27 47.02
CA SER A 838 -2.77 -9.99 47.93
C SER A 838 -2.44 -10.43 49.35
N TYR A 839 -1.91 -11.65 49.50
CA TYR A 839 -1.48 -12.18 50.79
C TYR A 839 -0.38 -11.35 51.43
N LEU A 840 0.66 -10.99 50.67
CA LEU A 840 1.76 -10.18 51.16
C LEU A 840 1.27 -8.81 51.67
N MET A 841 0.35 -8.17 50.94
CA MET A 841 -0.23 -6.90 51.34
C MET A 841 -1.12 -7.02 52.58
N LEU A 842 -1.97 -8.05 52.68
CA LEU A 842 -2.86 -8.24 53.85
C LEU A 842 -2.07 -8.52 55.13
N THR A 843 -1.06 -9.41 55.04
CA THR A 843 -0.23 -9.83 56.18
C THR A 843 0.76 -8.77 56.64
N THR A 844 0.95 -7.70 55.87
CA THR A 844 1.77 -6.55 56.29
C THR A 844 1.16 -5.83 57.49
N SER A 845 -0.16 -5.72 57.55
CA SER A 845 -0.86 -5.05 58.66
C SER A 845 -1.66 -6.00 59.54
N HIS A 846 -1.99 -7.20 59.03
CA HIS A 846 -2.78 -8.20 59.73
C HIS A 846 -2.11 -9.58 59.60
N PRO A 847 -0.95 -9.79 60.24
CA PRO A 847 -0.09 -10.95 60.01
C PRO A 847 -0.75 -12.30 60.35
N ASP A 848 -1.70 -12.33 61.29
CA ASP A 848 -2.28 -13.57 61.82
C ASP A 848 -3.72 -13.84 61.33
N MET A 849 -4.38 -12.86 60.68
CA MET A 849 -5.78 -13.00 60.24
C MET A 849 -5.94 -13.82 58.96
N PHE A 850 -4.92 -13.90 58.12
CA PHE A 850 -5.00 -14.52 56.81
C PHE A 850 -3.93 -15.59 56.65
N VAL A 851 -4.29 -16.67 55.95
CA VAL A 851 -3.39 -17.73 55.55
C VAL A 851 -3.48 -17.96 54.05
N LEU A 852 -2.37 -18.36 53.45
CA LEU A 852 -2.35 -18.79 52.06
C LEU A 852 -2.70 -20.28 52.00
N TYR A 853 -3.91 -20.62 51.57
CA TYR A 853 -4.34 -22.01 51.49
C TYR A 853 -3.71 -22.70 50.27
N HIS A 854 -2.96 -23.78 50.53
CA HIS A 854 -2.29 -24.62 49.55
C HIS A 854 -3.06 -25.93 49.32
N PRO A 855 -3.92 -26.05 48.31
CA PRO A 855 -4.61 -27.31 48.04
C PRO A 855 -3.64 -28.40 47.58
N MET A 856 -3.77 -29.64 48.11
CA MET A 856 -2.89 -30.78 47.75
C MET A 856 -2.89 -31.15 46.25
N ILE A 857 -3.90 -30.75 45.48
CA ILE A 857 -4.00 -30.99 44.03
C ILE A 857 -4.42 -29.71 43.26
N GLY A 858 -4.38 -28.53 43.89
CA GLY A 858 -4.89 -27.30 43.29
C GLY A 858 -3.80 -26.43 42.67
N ILE A 859 -4.06 -25.96 41.46
CA ILE A 859 -3.08 -25.29 40.59
C ILE A 859 -2.74 -23.86 41.08
N VAL A 860 -3.64 -23.23 41.86
CA VAL A 860 -3.55 -21.82 42.32
C VAL A 860 -3.88 -21.71 43.83
N PRO A 861 -3.13 -20.89 44.61
CA PRO A 861 -3.42 -20.65 46.03
C PRO A 861 -4.61 -19.70 46.22
N SER A 862 -5.24 -19.75 47.39
CA SER A 862 -6.29 -18.78 47.78
C SER A 862 -5.95 -18.15 49.12
N VAL A 863 -6.21 -16.85 49.26
CA VAL A 863 -6.13 -16.17 50.57
C VAL A 863 -7.41 -16.48 51.33
N ARG A 864 -7.29 -17.02 52.54
CA ARG A 864 -8.41 -17.35 53.42
C ARG A 864 -8.19 -16.78 54.81
N ARG A 865 -9.26 -16.60 55.58
CA ARG A 865 -9.12 -16.30 57.00
C ARG A 865 -8.45 -17.47 57.71
N SER A 866 -7.60 -17.17 58.69
CA SER A 866 -7.04 -18.21 59.56
C SER A 866 -8.18 -18.94 60.29
N PRO A 867 -8.10 -20.26 60.54
CA PRO A 867 -9.14 -21.03 61.23
C PRO A 867 -9.52 -20.46 62.61
N GLU A 868 -8.60 -19.75 63.26
CA GLU A 868 -8.84 -19.03 64.54
C GLU A 868 -9.85 -17.87 64.40
N PHE A 869 -10.15 -17.45 63.16
CA PHE A 869 -11.05 -16.36 62.80
C PHE A 869 -12.19 -16.81 61.85
N GLU A 870 -12.40 -18.13 61.67
CA GLU A 870 -13.46 -18.71 60.80
C GLU A 870 -14.80 -18.95 61.57
N ARG A 871 -15.75 -17.97 61.51
CA ARG A 871 -17.24 -18.02 61.73
C ARG A 871 -17.80 -17.89 63.18
N PRO A 872 -19.13 -17.69 63.36
CA PRO A 872 -20.09 -16.70 62.79
C PRO A 872 -20.56 -15.69 63.89
N GLU A 873 -21.19 -14.57 63.51
CA GLU A 873 -21.78 -13.55 64.44
C GLU A 873 -20.87 -12.48 65.08
N ALA A 874 -19.74 -12.12 64.46
CA ALA A 874 -19.09 -10.86 64.84
C ALA A 874 -19.75 -9.68 64.09
N GLU A 875 -20.50 -8.83 64.80
CA GLU A 875 -20.85 -7.51 64.26
C GLU A 875 -19.56 -6.68 64.11
N GLU A 876 -19.12 -6.48 62.88
CA GLU A 876 -17.97 -5.62 62.57
C GLU A 876 -18.44 -4.15 62.57
N TYR A 877 -18.00 -3.35 63.54
CA TYR A 877 -18.14 -1.88 63.51
C TYR A 877 -16.79 -1.16 63.63
N LEU A 878 -16.70 -0.03 62.91
CA LEU A 878 -15.54 0.85 62.92
C LEU A 878 -15.60 1.83 64.11
N LEU A 879 -14.53 1.89 64.91
CA LEU A 879 -14.35 2.91 65.94
C LEU A 879 -13.14 3.78 65.57
N GLY A 880 -13.39 4.85 64.82
CA GLY A 880 -12.33 5.67 64.19
C GLY A 880 -11.62 4.91 63.06
N ASP A 881 -10.29 4.95 63.03
CA ASP A 881 -9.46 4.29 62.01
C ASP A 881 -9.04 2.85 62.38
N ARG A 882 -9.66 2.25 63.40
CA ARG A 882 -9.35 0.88 63.86
C ARG A 882 -10.55 -0.04 63.69
N LEU A 883 -10.30 -1.22 63.12
CA LEU A 883 -11.24 -2.34 63.10
C LEU A 883 -11.27 -2.95 64.51
N ILE A 884 -12.44 -2.95 65.16
CA ILE A 884 -12.64 -3.65 66.44
C ILE A 884 -13.50 -4.87 66.15
N ILE A 885 -12.94 -6.05 66.44
CA ILE A 885 -13.66 -7.32 66.40
C ILE A 885 -14.20 -7.54 67.82
N SER A 886 -15.49 -7.32 68.03
CA SER A 886 -16.16 -7.68 69.27
C SER A 886 -16.35 -9.20 69.29
N VAL A 887 -15.55 -9.91 70.09
CA VAL A 887 -15.82 -11.29 70.45
C VAL A 887 -16.69 -11.26 71.70
N GLN A 888 -17.95 -11.71 71.58
CA GLN A 888 -18.81 -11.88 72.75
C GLN A 888 -18.23 -13.05 73.56
N GLU A 889 -17.60 -12.78 74.71
CA GLU A 889 -17.24 -13.82 75.68
C GLU A 889 -18.53 -14.41 76.26
N TYR A 890 -18.69 -15.73 76.14
CA TYR A 890 -19.56 -16.56 76.96
C TYR A 890 -18.76 -17.68 77.60
#